data_AF-A0A4P7Y0S3-F1
#
_entry.id   AF-A0A4P7Y0S3-F1
#
_cell.length_a   1.000
_cell.length_b   1.000
_cell.length_c   1.000
_cell.angle_alpha   90.00
_cell.angle_beta   90.00
_cell.angle_gamma   90.00
#
_symmetry.space_group_name_H-M   'P 1'
#
loop_
_entity.id
_entity.type
_entity.pdbx_description
1 polymer ?
#
loop_
_entity_poly.entity_id
_entity_poly.type
_entity_poly.pdbx_seq_one_letter_code
_entity_poly.pdbx_strand_id
1 'polypeptide(L)'
;MTFDQDTDAISDDNTLPALIAPSHHRPGGLMPNELFPDDATSGIRPFSDLVVLFPTETKPVSGHDAAFNAAALTVNTNGVICLLPGYLNKAEHDFIWIEINGVRGPIHTVTQEEIDLDQLTLLFMDAGRFIDQANNTVQVFVEHLSGTTDSTRQFNYLADREPPVGRDPIVSTPYNDNMSPVRFTNPQIEDFRVITDADISAGVKIQIGNYPLDRAEPQVHHRKEDDVIHLSIGGVIIKHTVTSFEASGNNPITITAYFGTWNQLPNGAHLVEWFVVDKAGNKSPGFSPSRMIELRVGSGVEPLLSPVHVTESDYDPDSEQDFINVPDLDGDATIELPIRGQGYSVNDKVILTVSGLSADGVRTEITLEYDVQSINVIRALIPLPLSFLRPLAGGRILITYKRVRPGTPDRHSEGALYNIFGDPVSQRLPPPEVQDLVNGALPEDTNPVRIVVPHYFGQNPNDRVDLIVLGHSANGTSTYAEYTEMAGNGDVEFLLDNAFFTALSGGYFEAHYLINRGNPRPASEKASVPVGDALEDLPAPTTLQAVAPDFTFNPLIHKANLNVRVRPHPAIVAGTELRLIFVGSAPGGSFTSPWFAVDINWEDAEIPFTVPRNIVLNNDDGTARLYYGFKPISGPNRFSLDLLIKIGTPRTLLLPQVVPTTFISDTRVELNPTHVIAPQPQTIEIRVISDKLPRDADIKVNIKGKSGIGNPNIPAKPAVPEAGENYTRFELSSDFVAAYLDGEFTVSYQLIESSGTTISGDLTVEVLALPSSLLDLVTIPEASGGTINTAVANNVRIDKWPFFRAGQPVWIQLLSTTNRDLRLAVGVTSAEFNAGRTLDLIPASYLSGLENNSEVAVKAWVSLDGSNSLDTAKYFKVPTYVTRKGSGEIIRHITVGNGPNQIAISRDGNTVCVLNARAYSVSVINFASGAIRTLAYNYVYRLALHPTEPRLFLSANTGLGANYQAPVLNLSTFTFSYPFAFSYSAAYAIGINPTGSRMFIGLLASGSSLAFSVFDTTSGQYVTNFGGTAGPRSIVTNPQGTAIFTTGYNTERYTLSSGVRTHTVVNGAVAQELAHTGFDAPLERLYVSVSGLNKLDIYNTENDSLTFIKSLTGLSDPRGIAFHPTRPLAYVSELAGNRVRVIDMNSETLIGTINGFDQPNGLACTPDGQYLLVCNSGNTTVAVVSI
;
A
#
# COMPACT_ATOMS: atom_id res chain seq x y z
N MET A 1 -6.21 -41.05 50.87
CA MET A 1 -6.94 -42.28 51.24
C MET A 1 -8.24 -42.29 50.42
N THR A 2 -8.96 -43.41 50.44
CA THR A 2 -10.32 -43.64 49.89
C THR A 2 -11.30 -42.48 50.16
N PHE A 3 -12.20 -42.08 49.24
CA PHE A 3 -13.52 -42.69 48.91
C PHE A 3 -14.47 -42.73 50.14
N ASP A 4 -15.80 -42.54 50.08
CA ASP A 4 -16.75 -42.55 48.93
C ASP A 4 -17.54 -41.23 48.69
N GLN A 5 -18.89 -41.27 48.58
CA GLN A 5 -19.62 -40.61 47.47
C GLN A 5 -21.13 -40.32 47.74
N ASP A 6 -21.91 -40.02 46.66
CA ASP A 6 -23.38 -39.85 46.52
C ASP A 6 -23.95 -38.52 47.11
N THR A 7 -24.72 -37.63 46.44
CA THR A 7 -25.88 -37.66 45.50
C THR A 7 -27.22 -38.02 46.19
N ASP A 8 -28.44 -37.53 45.87
CA ASP A 8 -29.11 -36.75 44.78
C ASP A 8 -30.32 -35.95 45.38
N ALA A 9 -31.14 -35.11 44.71
CA ALA A 9 -31.06 -34.09 43.63
C ALA A 9 -32.50 -33.51 43.37
N ILE A 10 -32.67 -32.44 42.54
CA ILE A 10 -33.95 -31.98 41.87
C ILE A 10 -35.02 -31.35 42.83
N SER A 11 -35.90 -30.35 42.53
CA SER A 11 -36.30 -29.49 41.37
C SER A 11 -37.01 -28.19 41.85
N ASP A 12 -36.95 -27.11 41.04
CA ASP A 12 -37.98 -26.07 40.69
C ASP A 12 -38.83 -25.37 41.79
N ASP A 13 -39.48 -24.20 41.60
CA ASP A 13 -39.72 -23.32 40.43
C ASP A 13 -39.74 -21.82 40.87
N ASN A 14 -39.85 -20.91 39.90
CA ASN A 14 -39.93 -19.47 39.99
C ASN A 14 -41.08 -18.92 40.86
N THR A 15 -40.88 -17.75 41.47
CA THR A 15 -41.86 -16.63 41.38
C THR A 15 -41.25 -15.29 41.79
N LEU A 16 -41.51 -14.25 40.98
CA LEU A 16 -41.34 -12.84 41.38
C LEU A 16 -42.39 -12.47 42.45
N PRO A 17 -42.10 -11.43 43.26
CA PRO A 17 -42.95 -10.25 43.12
C PRO A 17 -42.16 -8.93 43.13
N ALA A 18 -42.59 -7.99 42.29
CA ALA A 18 -42.17 -6.60 42.37
C ALA A 18 -43.00 -5.83 43.43
N LEU A 19 -42.37 -4.86 44.10
CA LEU A 19 -43.06 -3.84 44.90
C LEU A 19 -42.30 -2.51 44.79
N ILE A 20 -43.05 -1.42 44.61
CA ILE A 20 -42.52 -0.08 44.28
C ILE A 20 -42.78 0.87 45.47
N ALA A 21 -41.96 1.93 45.54
CA ALA A 21 -42.13 3.17 46.32
C ALA A 21 -41.63 3.17 47.80
N PRO A 22 -41.25 4.36 48.35
CA PRO A 22 -40.74 5.55 47.67
C PRO A 22 -39.49 6.21 48.32
N SER A 23 -38.85 7.07 47.52
CA SER A 23 -38.00 8.23 47.89
C SER A 23 -37.64 8.47 49.36
N HIS A 24 -36.34 8.53 49.64
CA HIS A 24 -35.80 9.35 50.75
C HIS A 24 -34.65 10.23 50.27
N HIS A 25 -34.96 11.39 49.69
CA HIS A 25 -33.96 12.45 49.52
C HIS A 25 -33.49 12.94 50.90
N ARG A 26 -32.18 12.87 51.14
CA ARG A 26 -31.43 13.94 51.81
C ARG A 26 -30.11 14.14 51.07
N PRO A 27 -29.66 15.39 50.87
CA PRO A 27 -28.44 15.65 50.11
C PRO A 27 -27.22 15.31 50.96
N GLY A 28 -26.36 14.46 50.40
CA GLY A 28 -24.97 14.32 50.80
C GLY A 28 -24.16 14.20 49.52
N GLY A 29 -23.37 15.22 49.19
CA GLY A 29 -22.39 15.11 48.10
C GLY A 29 -21.32 14.12 48.54
N LEU A 30 -21.39 12.90 48.03
CA LEU A 30 -20.47 11.82 48.36
C LEU A 30 -19.44 11.68 47.24
N MET A 31 -18.16 11.65 47.62
CA MET A 31 -17.06 11.30 46.72
C MET A 31 -17.19 9.82 46.26
N PRO A 32 -16.51 9.42 45.17
CA PRO A 32 -16.59 8.05 44.66
C PRO A 32 -16.15 6.98 45.66
N ASN A 33 -17.12 6.28 46.27
CA ASN A 33 -16.94 5.25 47.30
C ASN A 33 -16.31 3.92 46.81
N GLU A 34 -15.68 3.89 45.63
CA GLU A 34 -15.02 2.70 45.06
C GLU A 34 -13.50 2.82 44.91
N LEU A 35 -12.89 3.95 45.31
CA LEU A 35 -11.43 4.11 45.27
C LEU A 35 -10.71 3.56 46.52
N PHE A 36 -11.44 3.15 47.56
CA PHE A 36 -10.86 2.76 48.85
C PHE A 36 -11.61 1.60 49.53
N PRO A 37 -10.90 0.70 50.24
CA PRO A 37 -11.52 -0.16 51.24
C PRO A 37 -11.74 0.62 52.55
N ASP A 38 -12.99 1.06 52.80
CA ASP A 38 -13.62 1.54 54.06
C ASP A 38 -12.92 2.57 55.00
N ASP A 39 -11.62 2.86 54.87
CA ASP A 39 -10.77 3.50 55.89
C ASP A 39 -10.12 4.85 55.43
N ALA A 40 -10.57 5.39 54.30
CA ALA A 40 -9.99 6.59 53.68
C ALA A 40 -10.76 7.90 53.96
N THR A 41 -12.08 7.83 54.14
CA THR A 41 -12.94 9.02 54.29
C THR A 41 -12.99 9.52 55.72
N SER A 42 -12.16 10.52 56.08
CA SER A 42 -12.39 11.57 57.12
C SER A 42 -11.11 12.19 57.72
N GLY A 43 -9.93 11.63 57.48
CA GLY A 43 -8.71 12.03 58.20
C GLY A 43 -7.74 12.90 57.39
N ILE A 44 -7.57 14.17 57.80
CA ILE A 44 -6.42 15.02 57.41
C ILE A 44 -5.13 14.34 57.90
N ARG A 45 -4.17 14.06 57.00
CA ARG A 45 -2.97 13.26 57.29
C ARG A 45 -1.68 14.08 57.31
N PRO A 46 -0.59 13.60 57.96
CA PRO A 46 0.75 14.15 57.76
C PRO A 46 1.15 14.10 56.28
N PHE A 47 1.91 15.09 55.82
CA PHE A 47 2.27 15.22 54.40
C PHE A 47 3.08 14.03 53.86
N SER A 48 3.85 13.35 54.71
CA SER A 48 4.56 12.11 54.42
C SER A 48 3.65 10.94 54.02
N ASP A 49 2.42 10.93 54.51
CA ASP A 49 1.49 9.80 54.48
C ASP A 49 0.45 9.95 53.36
N LEU A 50 0.55 11.02 52.57
CA LEU A 50 -0.31 11.29 51.41
C LEU A 50 0.01 10.33 50.27
N VAL A 51 -1.05 9.94 49.56
CA VAL A 51 -0.98 9.30 48.24
C VAL A 51 -1.33 10.37 47.21
N VAL A 52 -0.49 10.53 46.20
CA VAL A 52 -0.78 11.41 45.04
C VAL A 52 -1.69 10.64 44.11
N LEU A 53 -2.76 11.28 43.62
CA LEU A 53 -3.79 10.62 42.82
C LEU A 53 -3.72 11.11 41.37
N PHE A 54 -3.70 10.19 40.41
CA PHE A 54 -3.66 10.51 38.98
C PHE A 54 -4.85 9.85 38.27
N PRO A 55 -5.89 10.60 37.87
CA PRO A 55 -7.11 10.00 37.28
C PRO A 55 -6.89 9.14 36.03
N THR A 56 -5.75 9.31 35.36
CA THR A 56 -5.36 8.57 34.15
C THR A 56 -4.33 7.46 34.40
N GLU A 57 -3.96 7.15 35.64
CA GLU A 57 -3.06 6.01 35.92
C GLU A 57 -3.77 4.66 35.70
N THR A 58 -3.01 3.69 35.20
CA THR A 58 -3.45 2.29 35.16
C THR A 58 -3.03 1.57 36.45
N LYS A 59 -3.57 0.37 36.67
CA LYS A 59 -3.40 -0.37 37.93
C LYS A 59 -1.92 -0.66 38.23
N PRO A 60 -1.54 -0.90 39.51
CA PRO A 60 -0.19 -1.30 39.87
C PRO A 60 0.36 -2.46 39.01
N VAL A 61 1.58 -2.30 38.52
CA VAL A 61 2.29 -3.25 37.63
C VAL A 61 3.57 -3.76 38.30
N SER A 62 4.12 -4.91 37.90
CA SER A 62 5.32 -5.44 38.56
C SER A 62 6.48 -4.43 38.60
N GLY A 63 7.04 -4.23 39.80
CA GLY A 63 8.14 -3.31 40.09
C GLY A 63 7.77 -1.83 40.22
N HIS A 64 6.51 -1.42 40.04
CA HIS A 64 6.08 -0.02 40.01
C HIS A 64 4.81 0.19 40.85
N ASP A 65 4.55 1.43 41.26
CA ASP A 65 3.33 1.80 41.98
C ASP A 65 2.10 1.79 41.05
N ALA A 66 2.27 2.26 39.80
CA ALA A 66 1.27 2.28 38.73
C ALA A 66 1.95 2.55 37.37
N ALA A 67 1.17 2.70 36.29
CA ALA A 67 1.69 3.00 34.96
C ALA A 67 0.85 4.04 34.19
N PHE A 68 1.44 4.65 33.17
CA PHE A 68 0.79 5.53 32.21
C PHE A 68 1.00 5.00 30.78
N ASN A 69 -0.11 4.71 30.10
CA ASN A 69 -0.10 4.30 28.69
C ASN A 69 -0.11 5.54 27.74
N ALA A 70 -0.02 5.31 26.43
CA ALA A 70 0.01 6.40 25.44
C ALA A 70 -1.18 7.37 25.53
N ALA A 71 -2.37 6.85 25.84
CA ALA A 71 -3.59 7.65 26.01
C ALA A 71 -3.54 8.50 27.29
N ALA A 72 -3.15 7.89 28.42
CA ALA A 72 -3.02 8.58 29.72
C ALA A 72 -2.08 9.80 29.66
N LEU A 73 -1.02 9.70 28.87
CA LEU A 73 -0.03 10.76 28.65
C LEU A 73 -0.52 11.86 27.67
N THR A 74 -1.72 11.74 27.09
CA THR A 74 -2.23 12.67 26.07
C THR A 74 -3.67 13.17 26.29
N VAL A 75 -4.37 12.75 27.35
CA VAL A 75 -5.78 13.14 27.64
C VAL A 75 -5.99 14.66 27.80
N ASN A 76 -4.98 15.38 28.30
CA ASN A 76 -5.07 16.79 28.61
C ASN A 76 -3.86 17.57 28.06
N THR A 77 -4.15 18.68 27.38
CA THR A 77 -3.17 19.59 26.76
C THR A 77 -2.22 20.26 27.75
N ASN A 78 -2.62 20.35 29.03
CA ASN A 78 -1.82 20.90 30.11
C ASN A 78 -0.89 19.86 30.75
N GLY A 79 -1.03 18.58 30.36
CA GLY A 79 -0.29 17.44 30.93
C GLY A 79 -1.15 16.54 31.82
N VAL A 80 -0.52 15.52 32.42
CA VAL A 80 -1.15 14.51 33.27
C VAL A 80 -1.71 15.16 34.54
N ILE A 81 -2.99 14.95 34.81
CA ILE A 81 -3.70 15.49 35.99
C ILE A 81 -3.16 14.82 37.26
N CYS A 82 -2.79 15.65 38.24
CA CYS A 82 -2.27 15.25 39.54
C CYS A 82 -3.10 15.91 40.65
N LEU A 83 -3.72 15.10 41.52
CA LEU A 83 -4.57 15.57 42.61
C LEU A 83 -3.90 15.24 43.95
N LEU A 84 -3.71 16.27 44.79
CA LEU A 84 -3.14 16.15 46.14
C LEU A 84 -4.24 16.37 47.20
N PRO A 85 -4.49 15.39 48.11
CA PRO A 85 -5.43 15.54 49.22
C PRO A 85 -5.04 16.61 50.25
N GLY A 86 -6.03 17.09 51.01
CA GLY A 86 -5.83 17.99 52.15
C GLY A 86 -4.94 17.38 53.24
N TYR A 87 -4.06 18.21 53.82
CA TYR A 87 -2.95 17.76 54.67
C TYR A 87 -2.82 18.56 55.97
N LEU A 88 -2.17 17.95 56.96
CA LEU A 88 -2.08 18.50 58.31
C LEU A 88 -1.22 19.78 58.32
N ASN A 89 -1.79 20.85 58.88
CA ASN A 89 -1.24 22.20 58.95
C ASN A 89 -1.18 22.99 57.61
N LYS A 90 -1.93 22.60 56.56
CA LYS A 90 -2.12 23.39 55.32
C LYS A 90 -2.41 24.86 55.65
N ALA A 91 -1.55 25.77 55.21
CA ALA A 91 -1.60 27.20 55.53
C ALA A 91 -1.54 28.08 54.28
N GLU A 92 -2.06 29.32 54.37
CA GLU A 92 -1.99 30.27 53.26
C GLU A 92 -0.52 30.60 52.96
N HIS A 93 -0.16 30.56 51.67
CA HIS A 93 1.20 30.70 51.15
C HIS A 93 2.14 29.50 51.38
N ASP A 94 1.65 28.33 51.78
CA ASP A 94 2.40 27.08 51.61
C ASP A 94 2.78 26.87 50.13
N PHE A 95 4.03 26.48 49.89
CA PHE A 95 4.62 26.40 48.55
C PHE A 95 4.80 24.94 48.13
N ILE A 96 3.86 24.43 47.32
CA ILE A 96 3.78 23.03 46.89
C ILE A 96 4.45 22.90 45.52
N TRP A 97 5.24 21.83 45.31
CA TRP A 97 5.70 21.44 43.98
C TRP A 97 5.75 19.93 43.82
N ILE A 98 5.66 19.48 42.57
CA ILE A 98 5.89 18.09 42.19
C ILE A 98 7.29 17.94 41.57
N GLU A 99 7.97 16.84 41.86
CA GLU A 99 9.20 16.44 41.18
C GLU A 99 9.00 15.16 40.39
N ILE A 100 9.54 15.13 39.17
CA ILE A 100 9.54 13.98 38.27
C ILE A 100 11.00 13.71 37.91
N ASN A 101 11.51 12.51 38.19
CA ASN A 101 12.90 12.12 37.95
C ASN A 101 13.95 13.04 38.64
N GLY A 102 13.60 13.62 39.80
CA GLY A 102 14.42 14.61 40.50
C GLY A 102 14.49 15.97 39.79
N VAL A 103 13.44 16.32 39.05
CA VAL A 103 13.26 17.61 38.36
C VAL A 103 11.99 18.26 38.92
N ARG A 104 12.13 19.44 39.52
CA ARG A 104 11.00 20.27 39.94
C ARG A 104 10.16 20.66 38.71
N GLY A 105 8.93 20.18 38.69
CA GLY A 105 7.88 20.57 37.75
C GLY A 105 7.08 21.77 38.27
N PRO A 106 5.79 21.88 37.90
CA PRO A 106 4.98 23.04 38.27
C PRO A 106 4.73 23.16 39.77
N ILE A 107 4.39 24.40 40.13
CA ILE A 107 4.43 24.96 41.47
C ILE A 107 3.07 25.58 41.77
N HIS A 108 2.57 25.32 42.97
CA HIS A 108 1.32 25.89 43.48
C HIS A 108 1.57 26.62 44.81
N THR A 109 0.91 27.75 45.01
CA THR A 109 0.94 28.50 46.28
C THR A 109 -0.46 28.43 46.88
N VAL A 110 -0.59 27.79 48.04
CA VAL A 110 -1.90 27.57 48.68
C VAL A 110 -2.59 28.90 48.98
N THR A 111 -3.85 29.01 48.56
CA THR A 111 -4.71 30.16 48.83
C THR A 111 -5.62 29.92 50.05
N GLN A 112 -6.09 30.99 50.69
CA GLN A 112 -7.07 30.86 51.79
C GLN A 112 -8.38 30.18 51.35
N GLU A 113 -8.82 30.39 50.09
CA GLU A 113 -10.04 29.79 49.53
C GLU A 113 -9.92 28.26 49.43
N GLU A 114 -8.73 27.71 49.13
CA GLU A 114 -8.45 26.26 49.15
C GLU A 114 -8.40 25.64 50.56
N ILE A 115 -8.29 26.46 51.60
CA ILE A 115 -8.29 26.04 53.01
C ILE A 115 -9.72 26.09 53.55
N ASP A 116 -10.45 27.18 53.27
CA ASP A 116 -11.83 27.38 53.70
C ASP A 116 -12.80 26.37 53.05
N LEU A 117 -12.45 25.83 51.88
CA LEU A 117 -13.25 24.87 51.11
C LEU A 117 -12.73 23.41 51.14
N ASP A 118 -11.65 23.12 51.88
CA ASP A 118 -10.96 21.81 51.95
C ASP A 118 -10.71 21.15 50.57
N GLN A 119 -10.31 21.97 49.59
CA GLN A 119 -10.17 21.51 48.20
C GLN A 119 -8.87 20.73 47.96
N LEU A 120 -8.98 19.73 47.08
CA LEU A 120 -7.84 19.03 46.46
C LEU A 120 -6.97 20.05 45.73
N THR A 121 -5.66 20.04 45.98
CA THR A 121 -4.73 20.84 45.18
C THR A 121 -4.49 20.14 43.85
N LEU A 122 -4.95 20.75 42.76
CA LEU A 122 -4.80 20.28 41.39
C LEU A 122 -3.49 20.79 40.78
N LEU A 123 -2.64 19.87 40.36
CA LEU A 123 -1.40 20.09 39.63
C LEU A 123 -1.49 19.43 38.24
N PHE A 124 -0.74 19.95 37.27
CA PHE A 124 -0.63 19.35 35.93
C PHE A 124 0.83 18.99 35.65
N MET A 125 1.15 17.70 35.56
CA MET A 125 2.50 17.26 35.19
C MET A 125 2.67 17.29 33.69
N ASP A 126 3.67 18.02 33.17
CA ASP A 126 4.05 17.91 31.76
C ASP A 126 4.32 16.44 31.38
N ALA A 127 3.53 15.92 30.44
CA ALA A 127 3.62 14.55 29.96
C ALA A 127 4.93 14.27 29.20
N GLY A 128 5.67 15.31 28.80
CA GLY A 128 7.03 15.20 28.27
C GLY A 128 8.04 14.66 29.30
N ARG A 129 7.91 15.04 30.59
CA ARG A 129 8.85 14.65 31.68
C ARG A 129 8.96 13.14 31.91
N PHE A 130 7.96 12.38 31.47
CA PHE A 130 7.92 10.93 31.61
C PHE A 130 8.80 10.25 30.57
N ILE A 131 9.96 9.76 30.99
CA ILE A 131 10.91 8.99 30.17
C ILE A 131 10.24 7.66 29.78
N ASP A 132 10.20 7.37 28.48
CA ASP A 132 9.54 6.18 27.94
C ASP A 132 10.31 4.88 28.24
N GLN A 133 9.58 3.78 28.41
CA GLN A 133 10.08 2.46 28.83
C GLN A 133 10.83 2.43 30.18
N ALA A 134 10.86 3.54 30.91
CA ALA A 134 11.64 3.71 32.13
C ALA A 134 10.78 3.73 33.39
N ASN A 135 11.40 3.45 34.53
CA ASN A 135 10.83 3.79 35.83
C ASN A 135 11.00 5.31 36.05
N ASN A 136 9.88 6.01 36.20
CA ASN A 136 9.83 7.44 36.48
C ASN A 136 9.53 7.68 37.96
N THR A 137 10.39 8.43 38.64
CA THR A 137 10.22 8.67 40.08
C THR A 137 9.43 9.95 40.32
N VAL A 138 8.25 9.86 40.92
CA VAL A 138 7.39 11.00 41.22
C VAL A 138 7.34 11.24 42.73
N GLN A 139 7.45 12.50 43.17
CA GLN A 139 7.35 12.87 44.59
C GLN A 139 6.79 14.29 44.71
N VAL A 140 5.94 14.56 45.70
CA VAL A 140 5.41 15.91 45.95
C VAL A 140 5.99 16.45 47.25
N PHE A 141 6.21 17.76 47.29
CA PHE A 141 6.84 18.49 48.37
C PHE A 141 6.00 19.71 48.76
N VAL A 142 6.11 20.14 50.02
CA VAL A 142 5.61 21.43 50.49
C VAL A 142 6.69 22.13 51.29
N GLU A 143 6.94 23.41 51.02
CA GLU A 143 7.69 24.30 51.90
C GLU A 143 6.71 25.22 52.62
N HIS A 144 6.63 25.05 53.94
CA HIS A 144 5.78 25.84 54.83
C HIS A 144 6.36 27.25 55.01
N LEU A 145 5.51 28.21 55.38
CA LEU A 145 5.90 29.60 55.71
C LEU A 145 7.04 29.73 56.76
N SER A 146 7.29 28.70 57.56
CA SER A 146 8.41 28.59 58.50
C SER A 146 9.78 28.29 57.88
N GLY A 147 9.87 28.07 56.56
CA GLY A 147 11.10 27.63 55.88
C GLY A 147 11.46 26.17 56.17
N THR A 148 10.44 25.35 56.44
CA THR A 148 10.55 23.91 56.68
C THR A 148 9.90 23.16 55.53
N THR A 149 10.58 22.14 54.99
CA THR A 149 10.09 21.34 53.86
C THR A 149 9.67 19.95 54.30
N ASP A 150 8.46 19.55 53.95
CA ASP A 150 7.99 18.17 54.03
C ASP A 150 7.86 17.56 52.61
N SER A 151 7.82 16.23 52.52
CA SER A 151 7.69 15.50 51.26
C SER A 151 6.80 14.25 51.43
N THR A 152 6.03 13.90 50.41
CA THR A 152 5.38 12.58 50.31
C THR A 152 6.44 11.47 50.27
N ARG A 153 6.03 10.20 50.34
CA ARG A 153 6.89 9.13 49.82
C ARG A 153 7.22 9.35 48.33
N GLN A 154 8.28 8.73 47.85
CA GLN A 154 8.53 8.58 46.42
C GLN A 154 7.61 7.48 45.84
N PHE A 155 7.11 7.72 44.63
CA PHE A 155 6.33 6.80 43.82
C PHE A 155 7.11 6.46 42.54
N ASN A 156 6.86 5.27 41.98
CA ASN A 156 7.56 4.71 40.83
C ASN A 156 6.54 4.41 39.72
N TYR A 157 6.63 5.12 38.61
CA TYR A 157 5.67 5.05 37.51
C TYR A 157 6.32 4.52 36.23
N LEU A 158 5.78 3.46 35.65
CA LEU A 158 6.12 3.07 34.29
C LEU A 158 5.44 4.02 33.30
N ALA A 159 6.17 4.61 32.37
CA ALA A 159 5.58 5.30 31.21
C ALA A 159 5.88 4.50 29.94
N ASP A 160 4.83 4.18 29.18
CA ASP A 160 4.92 3.33 27.98
C ASP A 160 3.99 3.89 26.90
N ARG A 161 4.55 4.56 25.88
CA ARG A 161 3.80 5.14 24.75
C ARG A 161 3.71 4.21 23.53
N GLU A 162 4.39 3.07 23.56
CA GLU A 162 4.66 2.26 22.37
C GLU A 162 3.95 0.91 22.45
N PRO A 163 3.01 0.59 21.53
CA PRO A 163 2.16 -0.58 21.68
C PRO A 163 2.95 -1.90 21.54
N PRO A 164 2.50 -2.99 22.20
CA PRO A 164 3.08 -4.31 22.01
C PRO A 164 2.83 -4.80 20.57
N VAL A 165 3.62 -5.79 20.13
CA VAL A 165 3.67 -6.31 18.74
C VAL A 165 4.28 -5.31 17.73
N GLY A 166 4.19 -4.00 17.98
CA GLY A 166 4.72 -3.00 17.06
C GLY A 166 3.80 -2.84 15.85
N ARG A 167 4.32 -2.23 14.78
CA ARG A 167 3.51 -1.90 13.61
C ARG A 167 3.20 -3.14 12.78
N ASP A 168 2.08 -3.06 12.07
CA ASP A 168 1.72 -4.03 11.05
C ASP A 168 2.68 -3.88 9.85
N PRO A 169 3.45 -4.92 9.47
CA PRO A 169 4.35 -4.83 8.33
C PRO A 169 3.61 -4.79 6.99
N ILE A 170 2.31 -5.16 6.96
CA ILE A 170 1.48 -5.14 5.74
C ILE A 170 0.18 -4.38 6.04
N VAL A 171 0.21 -3.05 5.95
CA VAL A 171 -0.92 -2.14 6.28
C VAL A 171 -2.23 -2.40 5.47
N SER A 172 -2.22 -3.35 4.53
CA SER A 172 -3.41 -3.79 3.77
C SER A 172 -4.06 -5.09 4.28
N THR A 173 -3.52 -5.79 5.28
CA THR A 173 -4.16 -6.99 5.85
C THR A 173 -5.18 -6.66 6.96
N PRO A 174 -6.27 -7.43 7.12
CA PRO A 174 -7.30 -7.22 8.16
C PRO A 174 -6.88 -7.77 9.55
N TYR A 175 -5.58 -7.96 9.76
CA TYR A 175 -4.91 -8.49 10.93
C TYR A 175 -3.44 -8.08 10.89
N ASN A 176 -2.78 -8.02 12.04
CA ASN A 176 -1.39 -7.60 12.14
C ASN A 176 -0.44 -8.77 11.88
N ASP A 177 0.34 -8.70 10.79
CA ASP A 177 1.22 -9.80 10.36
C ASP A 177 2.46 -10.00 11.27
N ASN A 178 2.71 -9.11 12.23
CA ASN A 178 3.66 -9.37 13.32
C ASN A 178 3.08 -10.31 14.41
N MET A 179 1.84 -10.81 14.27
CA MET A 179 1.20 -11.75 15.20
C MET A 179 1.04 -13.16 14.63
N SER A 180 1.35 -14.18 15.42
CA SER A 180 1.13 -15.58 14.99
C SER A 180 -0.36 -15.97 14.94
N PRO A 181 -0.82 -16.71 13.90
CA PRO A 181 -2.11 -17.39 13.95
C PRO A 181 -2.15 -18.45 15.05
N VAL A 182 -3.32 -18.67 15.65
CA VAL A 182 -3.51 -19.69 16.69
C VAL A 182 -3.27 -21.12 16.17
N ARG A 183 -2.78 -21.99 17.06
CA ARG A 183 -2.55 -23.43 16.81
C ARG A 183 -3.19 -24.27 17.93
N PHE A 184 -3.62 -25.48 17.64
CA PHE A 184 -4.15 -26.42 18.62
C PHE A 184 -3.14 -27.54 18.89
N THR A 185 -2.92 -27.92 20.15
CA THR A 185 -1.96 -28.99 20.47
C THR A 185 -2.52 -30.40 20.27
N ASN A 186 -3.82 -30.53 19.98
CA ASN A 186 -4.43 -31.78 19.54
C ASN A 186 -4.43 -31.79 17.99
N PRO A 187 -3.69 -32.70 17.32
CA PRO A 187 -3.65 -32.77 15.86
C PRO A 187 -5.03 -32.90 15.22
N GLN A 188 -6.00 -33.57 15.86
CA GLN A 188 -7.35 -33.69 15.28
C GLN A 188 -8.10 -32.35 15.23
N ILE A 189 -7.90 -31.47 16.22
CA ILE A 189 -8.48 -30.11 16.20
C ILE A 189 -7.68 -29.21 15.25
N GLU A 190 -6.36 -29.37 15.18
CA GLU A 190 -5.51 -28.62 14.24
C GLU A 190 -5.86 -28.92 12.77
N ASP A 191 -5.99 -30.20 12.42
CA ASP A 191 -6.27 -30.70 11.07
C ASP A 191 -7.75 -30.46 10.66
N PHE A 192 -8.70 -30.89 11.49
CA PHE A 192 -10.14 -30.89 11.14
C PHE A 192 -10.92 -29.69 11.66
N ARG A 193 -10.37 -28.90 12.58
CA ARG A 193 -10.99 -27.69 13.18
C ARG A 193 -12.31 -27.93 13.95
N VAL A 194 -12.68 -29.20 14.19
CA VAL A 194 -13.85 -29.61 14.96
C VAL A 194 -13.45 -29.85 16.42
N ILE A 195 -14.31 -29.43 17.36
CA ILE A 195 -14.15 -29.62 18.81
C ILE A 195 -15.36 -30.38 19.35
N THR A 196 -15.11 -31.47 20.07
CA THR A 196 -16.15 -32.40 20.57
C THR A 196 -16.23 -32.44 22.10
N ASP A 197 -17.29 -33.07 22.63
CA ASP A 197 -17.46 -33.36 24.07
C ASP A 197 -16.18 -33.93 24.73
N ALA A 198 -15.44 -34.78 24.01
CA ALA A 198 -14.20 -35.39 24.50
C ALA A 198 -13.04 -34.40 24.59
N ASP A 199 -12.90 -33.51 23.60
CA ASP A 199 -11.88 -32.45 23.57
C ASP A 199 -12.11 -31.41 24.67
N ILE A 200 -13.37 -31.02 24.86
CA ILE A 200 -13.80 -30.08 25.90
C ILE A 200 -13.54 -30.67 27.29
N SER A 201 -13.84 -31.96 27.48
CA SER A 201 -13.58 -32.70 28.73
C SER A 201 -12.09 -32.84 29.03
N ALA A 202 -11.23 -32.89 28.01
CA ALA A 202 -9.76 -32.92 28.16
C ALA A 202 -9.12 -31.54 28.39
N GLY A 203 -9.84 -30.46 28.08
CA GLY A 203 -9.34 -29.08 28.07
C GLY A 203 -8.59 -28.78 26.77
N VAL A 204 -9.17 -27.92 25.92
CA VAL A 204 -8.63 -27.60 24.60
C VAL A 204 -7.43 -26.66 24.74
N LYS A 205 -6.24 -27.15 24.35
CA LYS A 205 -4.98 -26.40 24.45
C LYS A 205 -4.68 -25.64 23.16
N ILE A 206 -4.55 -24.33 23.29
CA ILE A 206 -4.35 -23.38 22.21
C ILE A 206 -2.98 -22.73 22.39
N GLN A 207 -2.16 -22.79 21.34
CA GLN A 207 -0.84 -22.21 21.29
C GLN A 207 -0.85 -20.89 20.53
N ILE A 208 -0.15 -19.92 21.12
CA ILE A 208 0.16 -18.61 20.57
C ILE A 208 1.68 -18.52 20.49
N GLY A 209 2.20 -18.14 19.32
CA GLY A 209 3.62 -17.99 19.06
C GLY A 209 4.26 -16.85 19.87
N ASN A 210 5.54 -16.61 19.63
CA ASN A 210 6.19 -15.41 20.17
C ASN A 210 5.87 -14.20 19.28
N TYR A 211 5.85 -13.01 19.87
CA TYR A 211 5.50 -11.75 19.21
C TYR A 211 6.50 -10.63 19.58
N PRO A 212 6.82 -9.71 18.65
CA PRO A 212 6.51 -9.75 17.21
C PRO A 212 7.13 -10.96 16.50
N LEU A 213 6.58 -11.32 15.35
CA LEU A 213 7.11 -12.38 14.49
C LEU A 213 8.41 -11.92 13.80
N ASP A 214 8.48 -10.69 13.30
CA ASP A 214 9.78 -10.10 12.96
C ASP A 214 10.54 -9.80 14.25
N ARG A 215 11.82 -10.18 14.28
CA ARG A 215 12.72 -9.99 15.43
C ARG A 215 13.68 -8.82 15.22
N ALA A 216 13.56 -8.10 14.09
CA ALA A 216 14.21 -6.82 13.84
C ALA A 216 13.47 -5.63 14.48
N GLU A 217 12.19 -5.79 14.82
CA GLU A 217 11.39 -4.80 15.56
C GLU A 217 12.07 -4.39 16.89
N PRO A 218 12.03 -3.10 17.28
CA PRO A 218 12.55 -2.63 18.56
C PRO A 218 12.05 -3.43 19.77
N GLN A 219 12.95 -3.70 20.72
CA GLN A 219 12.70 -4.55 21.91
C GLN A 219 11.50 -4.10 22.77
N VAL A 220 11.11 -2.82 22.68
CA VAL A 220 9.90 -2.26 23.30
C VAL A 220 8.60 -2.96 22.87
N HIS A 221 8.52 -3.44 21.62
CA HIS A 221 7.34 -4.11 21.09
C HIS A 221 7.27 -5.62 21.42
N HIS A 222 8.35 -6.20 21.94
CA HIS A 222 8.45 -7.63 22.21
C HIS A 222 7.71 -8.02 23.48
N ARG A 223 7.27 -9.28 23.55
CA ARG A 223 6.63 -9.90 24.72
C ARG A 223 7.35 -9.56 26.04
N LYS A 224 6.67 -8.84 26.93
CA LYS A 224 7.12 -8.49 28.29
C LYS A 224 6.47 -9.42 29.33
N GLU A 225 6.96 -9.39 30.57
CA GLU A 225 6.20 -9.90 31.72
C GLU A 225 5.04 -8.93 32.03
N ASP A 226 3.95 -9.46 32.58
CA ASP A 226 2.66 -8.79 32.84
C ASP A 226 1.85 -8.37 31.58
N ASP A 227 2.34 -8.62 30.36
CA ASP A 227 1.51 -8.59 29.16
C ASP A 227 0.26 -9.48 29.34
N VAL A 228 -0.92 -8.99 28.98
CA VAL A 228 -2.17 -9.76 29.05
C VAL A 228 -2.65 -10.12 27.65
N ILE A 229 -2.46 -11.38 27.29
CA ILE A 229 -3.00 -11.96 26.06
C ILE A 229 -4.50 -12.17 26.23
N HIS A 230 -5.29 -11.52 25.37
CA HIS A 230 -6.74 -11.69 25.27
C HIS A 230 -7.04 -12.64 24.09
N LEU A 231 -7.23 -13.92 24.39
CA LEU A 231 -7.66 -14.93 23.43
C LEU A 231 -9.19 -14.94 23.32
N SER A 232 -9.72 -14.70 22.12
CA SER A 232 -11.14 -14.76 21.78
C SER A 232 -11.49 -16.11 21.16
N ILE A 233 -12.61 -16.68 21.60
CA ILE A 233 -13.23 -17.87 21.01
C ILE A 233 -14.73 -17.59 20.89
N GLY A 234 -15.25 -17.36 19.68
CA GLY A 234 -16.67 -17.11 19.45
C GLY A 234 -17.25 -15.92 20.23
N GLY A 235 -16.39 -14.94 20.57
CA GLY A 235 -16.74 -13.80 21.44
C GLY A 235 -16.37 -13.99 22.91
N VAL A 236 -16.23 -15.20 23.42
CA VAL A 236 -15.80 -15.46 24.81
C VAL A 236 -14.30 -15.17 24.94
N ILE A 237 -13.91 -14.33 25.92
CA ILE A 237 -12.52 -13.95 26.16
C ILE A 237 -11.90 -14.81 27.27
N ILE A 238 -10.78 -15.45 26.97
CA ILE A 238 -9.82 -15.98 27.95
C ILE A 238 -8.66 -14.99 28.06
N LYS A 239 -8.26 -14.65 29.29
CA LYS A 239 -7.07 -13.83 29.56
C LYS A 239 -5.94 -14.71 30.06
N HIS A 240 -4.72 -14.50 29.55
CA HIS A 240 -3.48 -15.11 30.05
C HIS A 240 -2.46 -14.01 30.29
N THR A 241 -2.03 -13.82 31.53
CA THR A 241 -0.93 -12.92 31.89
C THR A 241 0.41 -13.63 31.65
N VAL A 242 1.28 -13.02 30.86
CA VAL A 242 2.59 -13.56 30.50
C VAL A 242 3.52 -13.54 31.71
N THR A 243 4.05 -14.71 32.06
CA THR A 243 5.03 -14.87 33.14
C THR A 243 6.45 -14.50 32.68
N SER A 244 7.34 -14.12 33.60
CA SER A 244 8.78 -13.91 33.33
C SER A 244 9.46 -15.06 32.58
N PHE A 245 9.07 -16.31 32.85
CA PHE A 245 9.60 -17.48 32.14
C PHE A 245 9.13 -17.53 30.68
N GLU A 246 7.90 -17.12 30.40
CA GLU A 246 7.38 -17.01 29.03
C GLU A 246 7.99 -15.79 28.32
N ALA A 247 8.07 -14.62 28.98
CA ALA A 247 8.68 -13.41 28.44
C ALA A 247 10.15 -13.61 28.02
N SER A 248 10.95 -14.26 28.87
CA SER A 248 12.35 -14.59 28.56
C SER A 248 12.54 -15.78 27.61
N GLY A 249 11.48 -16.56 27.34
CA GLY A 249 11.51 -17.75 26.49
C GLY A 249 11.14 -17.48 25.03
N ASN A 250 11.64 -18.32 24.12
CA ASN A 250 11.24 -18.30 22.70
C ASN A 250 10.07 -19.23 22.35
N ASN A 251 9.59 -20.05 23.30
CA ASN A 251 8.53 -21.02 23.05
C ASN A 251 7.14 -20.37 22.90
N PRO A 252 6.20 -21.02 22.19
CA PRO A 252 4.78 -20.67 22.21
C PRO A 252 4.17 -20.75 23.61
N ILE A 253 3.32 -19.79 23.96
CA ILE A 253 2.47 -19.83 25.15
C ILE A 253 1.32 -20.80 24.89
N THR A 254 0.93 -21.59 25.89
CA THR A 254 -0.15 -22.57 25.76
C THR A 254 -1.29 -22.26 26.74
N ILE A 255 -2.33 -21.62 26.23
CA ILE A 255 -3.57 -21.30 26.96
C ILE A 255 -4.49 -22.53 26.91
N THR A 256 -5.20 -22.84 28.00
CA THR A 256 -6.17 -23.96 28.04
C THR A 256 -7.60 -23.43 28.16
N ALA A 257 -8.43 -23.70 27.14
CA ALA A 257 -9.86 -23.42 27.15
C ALA A 257 -10.61 -24.61 27.77
N TYR A 258 -11.09 -24.41 29.01
CA TYR A 258 -11.80 -25.43 29.80
C TYR A 258 -13.30 -25.46 29.51
N PHE A 259 -13.99 -26.49 30.00
CA PHE A 259 -15.45 -26.71 29.82
C PHE A 259 -16.30 -25.44 30.01
N GLY A 260 -16.03 -24.64 31.04
CA GLY A 260 -16.79 -23.41 31.32
C GLY A 260 -16.68 -22.32 30.25
N THR A 261 -15.63 -22.32 29.42
CA THR A 261 -15.53 -21.46 28.23
C THR A 261 -16.43 -21.99 27.12
N TRP A 262 -16.33 -23.28 26.81
CA TRP A 262 -17.09 -23.91 25.72
C TRP A 262 -18.59 -23.95 25.98
N ASN A 263 -19.02 -24.09 27.23
CA ASN A 263 -20.43 -24.06 27.64
C ASN A 263 -21.07 -22.64 27.55
N GLN A 264 -20.31 -21.60 27.23
CA GLN A 264 -20.87 -20.27 26.89
C GLN A 264 -21.15 -20.12 25.39
N LEU A 265 -20.68 -21.05 24.55
CA LEU A 265 -20.82 -21.01 23.10
C LEU A 265 -21.91 -21.99 22.62
N PRO A 266 -22.81 -21.58 21.69
CA PRO A 266 -23.71 -22.51 21.02
C PRO A 266 -22.94 -23.46 20.10
N ASN A 267 -23.53 -24.61 19.75
CA ASN A 267 -23.01 -25.45 18.66
C ASN A 267 -22.93 -24.66 17.33
N GLY A 268 -22.03 -25.07 16.44
CA GLY A 268 -21.80 -24.41 15.15
C GLY A 268 -20.42 -23.76 15.02
N ALA A 269 -20.27 -22.87 14.05
CA ALA A 269 -18.99 -22.30 13.66
C ALA A 269 -18.62 -21.05 14.47
N HIS A 270 -17.35 -20.96 14.91
CA HIS A 270 -16.82 -19.87 15.74
C HIS A 270 -15.48 -19.36 15.25
N LEU A 271 -15.21 -18.06 15.43
CA LEU A 271 -13.92 -17.44 15.12
C LEU A 271 -12.98 -17.49 16.35
N VAL A 272 -11.72 -17.85 16.14
CA VAL A 272 -10.64 -17.81 17.14
C VAL A 272 -9.54 -16.86 16.70
N GLU A 273 -9.18 -15.94 17.58
CA GLU A 273 -8.23 -14.84 17.34
C GLU A 273 -7.70 -14.34 18.68
N TRP A 274 -6.58 -13.62 18.71
CA TRP A 274 -6.08 -12.99 19.94
C TRP A 274 -5.56 -11.58 19.67
N PHE A 275 -5.49 -10.79 20.74
CA PHE A 275 -4.71 -9.55 20.82
C PHE A 275 -3.95 -9.53 22.15
N VAL A 276 -3.01 -8.61 22.31
CA VAL A 276 -2.31 -8.40 23.58
C VAL A 276 -2.51 -6.98 24.06
N VAL A 277 -2.68 -6.81 25.36
CA VAL A 277 -2.54 -5.53 26.05
C VAL A 277 -1.26 -5.63 26.86
N ASP A 278 -0.35 -4.67 26.71
CA ASP A 278 0.89 -4.68 27.50
C ASP A 278 0.60 -4.40 28.98
N LYS A 279 1.63 -4.57 29.81
CA LYS A 279 1.55 -4.28 31.25
C LYS A 279 1.11 -2.85 31.59
N ALA A 280 1.38 -1.84 30.75
CA ALA A 280 1.02 -0.45 31.02
C ALA A 280 -0.43 -0.13 30.62
N GLY A 281 -0.99 -0.87 29.66
CA GLY A 281 -2.33 -0.69 29.13
C GLY A 281 -2.40 -0.27 27.66
N ASN A 282 -1.33 -0.38 26.86
CA ASN A 282 -1.42 -0.21 25.41
C ASN A 282 -1.88 -1.51 24.75
N LYS A 283 -2.83 -1.41 23.81
CA LYS A 283 -3.31 -2.55 23.01
C LYS A 283 -2.42 -2.72 21.77
N SER A 284 -2.15 -3.96 21.36
CA SER A 284 -1.51 -4.25 20.06
C SER A 284 -2.34 -3.67 18.89
N PRO A 285 -1.70 -3.14 17.83
CA PRO A 285 -2.43 -2.74 16.63
C PRO A 285 -3.07 -3.97 15.99
N GLY A 286 -4.37 -3.89 15.68
CA GLY A 286 -5.13 -4.99 15.09
C GLY A 286 -5.31 -6.22 16.02
N PHE A 287 -5.54 -7.36 15.37
CA PHE A 287 -5.67 -8.70 15.96
C PHE A 287 -4.75 -9.67 15.22
N SER A 288 -4.55 -10.86 15.78
CA SER A 288 -3.86 -11.96 15.08
C SER A 288 -4.61 -12.43 13.83
N PRO A 289 -3.91 -13.05 12.85
CA PRO A 289 -4.58 -13.79 11.78
C PRO A 289 -5.53 -14.84 12.37
N SER A 290 -6.80 -14.77 11.96
CA SER A 290 -7.92 -15.45 12.61
C SER A 290 -8.11 -16.89 12.12
N ARG A 291 -8.84 -17.71 12.88
CA ARG A 291 -9.05 -19.13 12.57
C ARG A 291 -10.46 -19.59 12.93
N MET A 292 -11.23 -20.02 11.93
CA MET A 292 -12.53 -20.65 12.15
C MET A 292 -12.38 -22.07 12.74
N ILE A 293 -13.29 -22.41 13.66
CA ILE A 293 -13.49 -23.74 14.25
C ILE A 293 -14.99 -24.10 14.25
N GLU A 294 -15.31 -25.36 14.55
CA GLU A 294 -16.67 -25.85 14.73
C GLU A 294 -16.85 -26.55 16.08
N LEU A 295 -17.87 -26.16 16.84
CA LEU A 295 -18.24 -26.76 18.13
C LEU A 295 -19.38 -27.78 17.95
N ARG A 296 -19.12 -29.04 18.34
CA ARG A 296 -20.06 -30.18 18.26
C ARG A 296 -20.20 -30.87 19.62
N VAL A 297 -21.11 -30.35 20.43
CA VAL A 297 -21.51 -30.86 21.76
C VAL A 297 -22.79 -31.67 21.64
N GLY A 298 -22.80 -32.91 22.15
CA GLY A 298 -23.99 -33.76 22.26
C GLY A 298 -24.17 -34.83 21.17
N SER A 299 -24.92 -35.88 21.52
CA SER A 299 -25.00 -37.15 20.77
C SER A 299 -26.03 -37.20 19.61
N GLY A 300 -26.57 -36.05 19.20
CA GLY A 300 -27.69 -35.98 18.24
C GLY A 300 -27.63 -34.80 17.26
N VAL A 301 -26.46 -34.21 17.04
CA VAL A 301 -26.28 -33.03 16.18
C VAL A 301 -26.47 -33.42 14.71
N GLU A 302 -27.51 -32.89 14.05
CA GLU A 302 -27.66 -32.98 12.59
C GLU A 302 -26.52 -32.19 11.91
N PRO A 303 -25.96 -32.66 10.76
CA PRO A 303 -24.86 -31.97 10.07
C PRO A 303 -25.20 -30.49 9.81
N LEU A 304 -24.23 -29.58 9.86
CA LEU A 304 -24.53 -28.14 9.70
C LEU A 304 -25.31 -27.83 8.41
N LEU A 305 -26.05 -26.73 8.46
CA LEU A 305 -26.65 -26.10 7.28
C LEU A 305 -25.55 -25.31 6.55
N SER A 306 -25.56 -25.31 5.21
CA SER A 306 -24.57 -24.56 4.42
C SER A 306 -24.54 -23.07 4.79
N PRO A 307 -23.38 -22.39 4.66
CA PRO A 307 -23.29 -20.98 5.04
C PRO A 307 -24.18 -20.09 4.17
N VAL A 308 -24.48 -18.90 4.66
CA VAL A 308 -25.07 -17.84 3.83
C VAL A 308 -24.03 -17.29 2.84
N HIS A 309 -24.50 -16.48 1.89
CA HIS A 309 -23.66 -15.62 1.06
C HIS A 309 -24.23 -14.20 1.08
N VAL A 310 -23.41 -13.16 1.00
CA VAL A 310 -23.88 -11.77 0.83
C VAL A 310 -23.79 -11.40 -0.65
N THR A 311 -24.89 -10.94 -1.26
CA THR A 311 -24.95 -10.70 -2.72
C THR A 311 -23.94 -9.62 -3.17
N GLU A 312 -23.64 -8.68 -2.30
CA GLU A 312 -22.76 -7.52 -2.52
C GLU A 312 -21.34 -7.74 -1.96
N SER A 313 -20.91 -8.98 -1.73
CA SER A 313 -19.52 -9.30 -1.37
C SER A 313 -18.68 -9.73 -2.58
N ASP A 314 -17.48 -9.15 -2.71
CA ASP A 314 -16.44 -9.59 -3.65
C ASP A 314 -15.44 -10.52 -2.96
N TYR A 315 -14.69 -11.32 -3.74
CA TYR A 315 -13.65 -12.21 -3.24
C TYR A 315 -12.26 -11.59 -3.43
N ASP A 316 -11.51 -11.45 -2.34
CA ASP A 316 -10.11 -11.01 -2.38
C ASP A 316 -9.16 -12.21 -2.60
N PRO A 317 -8.43 -12.28 -3.73
CA PRO A 317 -7.50 -13.36 -4.00
C PRO A 317 -6.19 -13.27 -3.18
N ASP A 318 -5.87 -12.13 -2.56
CA ASP A 318 -4.64 -11.97 -1.78
C ASP A 318 -4.81 -12.39 -0.31
N SER A 319 -6.01 -12.25 0.28
CA SER A 319 -6.34 -12.75 1.64
C SER A 319 -7.16 -14.06 1.69
N GLU A 320 -7.54 -14.61 0.52
CA GLU A 320 -8.42 -15.78 0.35
C GLU A 320 -9.79 -15.65 1.05
N GLN A 321 -10.34 -14.44 1.16
CA GLN A 321 -11.58 -14.15 1.89
C GLN A 321 -12.56 -13.25 1.11
N ASP A 322 -13.85 -13.44 1.37
CA ASP A 322 -14.89 -12.51 0.89
C ASP A 322 -14.83 -11.18 1.69
N PHE A 323 -15.13 -10.07 1.02
CA PHE A 323 -15.25 -8.74 1.64
C PHE A 323 -16.46 -7.97 1.11
N ILE A 324 -16.97 -7.04 1.91
CA ILE A 324 -18.09 -6.15 1.57
C ILE A 324 -17.55 -4.72 1.51
N ASN A 325 -17.63 -4.07 0.35
CA ASN A 325 -17.17 -2.68 0.17
C ASN A 325 -18.28 -1.68 0.55
N VAL A 326 -18.24 -1.15 1.77
CA VAL A 326 -19.30 -0.27 2.31
C VAL A 326 -19.44 1.07 1.55
N PRO A 327 -18.35 1.73 1.09
CA PRO A 327 -18.43 2.83 0.14
C PRO A 327 -19.26 2.58 -1.13
N ASP A 328 -19.35 1.34 -1.61
CA ASP A 328 -20.08 0.99 -2.84
C ASP A 328 -21.56 0.60 -2.58
N LEU A 329 -22.00 0.57 -1.31
CA LEU A 329 -23.37 0.22 -0.94
C LEU A 329 -24.34 1.41 -1.00
N ASP A 330 -25.20 1.40 -2.01
CA ASP A 330 -26.37 2.31 -2.16
C ASP A 330 -27.47 2.10 -1.08
N GLY A 331 -27.38 1.05 -0.26
CA GLY A 331 -28.39 0.70 0.75
C GLY A 331 -27.97 -0.48 1.63
N ASP A 332 -28.94 -1.11 2.30
CA ASP A 332 -28.73 -2.36 3.05
C ASP A 332 -28.22 -3.47 2.12
N ALA A 333 -27.28 -4.28 2.60
CA ALA A 333 -26.78 -5.45 1.87
C ALA A 333 -27.76 -6.63 1.97
N THR A 334 -27.57 -7.66 1.16
CA THR A 334 -28.51 -8.78 0.99
C THR A 334 -27.87 -10.11 1.41
N ILE A 335 -28.33 -10.68 2.53
CA ILE A 335 -27.97 -12.05 2.93
C ILE A 335 -28.84 -13.04 2.14
N GLU A 336 -28.19 -13.87 1.33
CA GLU A 336 -28.81 -15.01 0.66
C GLU A 336 -28.72 -16.28 1.52
N LEU A 337 -29.82 -16.63 2.17
CA LEU A 337 -29.98 -17.82 2.99
C LEU A 337 -30.39 -19.04 2.12
N PRO A 338 -29.60 -20.13 2.03
CA PRO A 338 -29.99 -21.31 1.25
C PRO A 338 -31.19 -22.05 1.85
N ILE A 339 -32.25 -22.30 1.05
CA ILE A 339 -33.47 -22.99 1.51
C ILE A 339 -33.65 -24.34 0.82
N ARG A 340 -33.62 -24.39 -0.51
CA ARG A 340 -33.89 -25.65 -1.25
C ARG A 340 -32.79 -26.68 -0.98
N GLY A 341 -33.21 -27.89 -0.60
CA GLY A 341 -32.32 -29.03 -0.36
C GLY A 341 -31.73 -29.12 1.05
N GLN A 342 -31.90 -28.08 1.89
CA GLN A 342 -31.31 -28.03 3.23
C GLN A 342 -32.13 -28.75 4.33
N GLY A 343 -33.38 -29.16 4.04
CA GLY A 343 -34.24 -29.90 4.98
C GLY A 343 -35.27 -29.06 5.75
N TYR A 344 -35.49 -27.82 5.33
CA TYR A 344 -36.53 -26.95 5.90
C TYR A 344 -37.95 -27.45 5.65
N SER A 345 -38.86 -27.04 6.53
CA SER A 345 -40.31 -27.17 6.44
C SER A 345 -40.97 -25.79 6.40
N VAL A 346 -42.23 -25.73 5.94
CA VAL A 346 -43.02 -24.49 6.05
C VAL A 346 -43.33 -24.22 7.53
N ASN A 347 -43.16 -22.97 7.96
CA ASN A 347 -43.17 -22.51 9.36
C ASN A 347 -41.97 -22.98 10.22
N ASP A 348 -40.87 -23.40 9.61
CA ASP A 348 -39.57 -23.32 10.32
C ASP A 348 -39.20 -21.85 10.52
N LYS A 349 -38.58 -21.51 11.65
CA LYS A 349 -38.02 -20.18 11.89
C LYS A 349 -36.50 -20.25 11.75
N VAL A 350 -35.91 -19.27 11.08
CA VAL A 350 -34.45 -19.09 11.04
C VAL A 350 -34.09 -17.86 11.84
N ILE A 351 -33.16 -18.05 12.78
CA ILE A 351 -32.56 -16.98 13.57
C ILE A 351 -31.12 -16.86 13.10
N LEU A 352 -30.78 -15.73 12.48
CA LEU A 352 -29.44 -15.39 12.04
C LEU A 352 -28.80 -14.48 13.08
N THR A 353 -27.53 -14.72 13.38
CA THR A 353 -26.72 -13.91 14.28
C THR A 353 -25.56 -13.35 13.47
N VAL A 354 -25.49 -12.02 13.39
CA VAL A 354 -24.41 -11.29 12.72
C VAL A 354 -23.57 -10.62 13.80
N SER A 355 -22.45 -11.24 14.15
CA SER A 355 -21.51 -10.74 15.14
C SER A 355 -20.44 -9.89 14.43
N GLY A 356 -20.34 -8.60 14.76
CA GLY A 356 -19.44 -7.64 14.13
C GLY A 356 -18.30 -7.19 15.05
N LEU A 357 -17.14 -6.93 14.45
CA LEU A 357 -15.92 -6.46 15.11
C LEU A 357 -15.29 -5.32 14.30
N SER A 358 -15.21 -4.11 14.85
CA SER A 358 -14.57 -2.96 14.18
C SER A 358 -13.04 -3.06 14.19
N ALA A 359 -12.36 -2.20 13.41
CA ALA A 359 -10.89 -2.07 13.44
C ALA A 359 -10.34 -1.81 14.86
N ASP A 360 -11.01 -0.95 15.63
CA ASP A 360 -10.69 -0.65 17.04
C ASP A 360 -10.90 -1.86 17.98
N GLY A 361 -11.60 -2.90 17.50
CA GLY A 361 -12.00 -4.08 18.27
C GLY A 361 -13.27 -3.89 19.08
N VAL A 362 -14.11 -2.90 18.75
CA VAL A 362 -15.45 -2.76 19.33
C VAL A 362 -16.34 -3.87 18.77
N ARG A 363 -17.12 -4.50 19.63
CA ARG A 363 -18.05 -5.57 19.26
C ARG A 363 -19.48 -5.05 19.21
N THR A 364 -20.22 -5.61 18.26
CA THR A 364 -21.66 -5.43 18.10
C THR A 364 -22.26 -6.75 17.65
N GLU A 365 -23.56 -6.93 17.85
CA GLU A 365 -24.27 -8.09 17.33
C GLU A 365 -25.71 -7.68 16.99
N ILE A 366 -26.21 -8.17 15.86
CA ILE A 366 -27.64 -8.11 15.54
C ILE A 366 -28.18 -9.51 15.32
N THR A 367 -29.39 -9.73 15.82
CA THR A 367 -30.20 -10.91 15.48
C THR A 367 -31.21 -10.53 14.40
N LEU A 368 -31.23 -11.30 13.32
CA LEU A 368 -32.21 -11.17 12.23
C LEU A 368 -33.07 -12.45 12.20
N GLU A 369 -34.37 -12.31 11.95
CA GLU A 369 -35.30 -13.44 11.96
C GLU A 369 -36.01 -13.59 10.61
N TYR A 370 -36.20 -14.85 10.18
CA TYR A 370 -36.89 -15.18 8.93
C TYR A 370 -37.78 -16.43 9.08
N ASP A 371 -39.08 -16.29 8.81
CA ASP A 371 -40.02 -17.40 8.79
C ASP A 371 -40.07 -18.07 7.41
N VAL A 372 -39.86 -19.39 7.35
CA VAL A 372 -39.85 -20.15 6.10
C VAL A 372 -41.28 -20.36 5.58
N GLN A 373 -41.76 -19.40 4.78
CA GLN A 373 -43.09 -19.46 4.16
C GLN A 373 -43.18 -20.44 2.97
N SER A 374 -42.05 -20.80 2.36
CA SER A 374 -42.01 -21.68 1.17
C SER A 374 -40.69 -22.44 1.06
N ILE A 375 -40.76 -23.76 0.91
CA ILE A 375 -39.60 -24.63 0.66
C ILE A 375 -39.21 -24.72 -0.83
N ASN A 376 -39.97 -24.04 -1.71
CA ASN A 376 -39.73 -24.05 -3.15
C ASN A 376 -38.73 -22.98 -3.62
N VAL A 377 -38.45 -21.95 -2.82
CA VAL A 377 -37.41 -20.95 -3.15
C VAL A 377 -36.02 -21.59 -3.04
N ILE A 378 -35.08 -21.18 -3.89
CA ILE A 378 -33.70 -21.73 -3.86
C ILE A 378 -32.95 -21.11 -2.67
N ARG A 379 -33.00 -19.78 -2.58
CA ARG A 379 -32.48 -18.96 -1.48
C ARG A 379 -33.58 -18.01 -1.01
N ALA A 380 -33.53 -17.58 0.24
CA ALA A 380 -34.28 -16.45 0.78
C ALA A 380 -33.36 -15.23 0.87
N LEU A 381 -33.91 -14.02 0.72
CA LEU A 381 -33.17 -12.76 0.77
C LEU A 381 -33.54 -12.03 2.06
N ILE A 382 -32.54 -11.64 2.85
CA ILE A 382 -32.71 -11.02 4.17
C ILE A 382 -31.82 -9.76 4.23
N PRO A 383 -32.36 -8.57 4.54
CA PRO A 383 -31.55 -7.34 4.56
C PRO A 383 -30.58 -7.33 5.75
N LEU A 384 -29.36 -6.90 5.48
CA LEU A 384 -28.27 -6.66 6.43
C LEU A 384 -28.05 -5.15 6.53
N PRO A 385 -28.47 -4.50 7.64
CA PRO A 385 -28.53 -3.05 7.73
C PRO A 385 -27.20 -2.33 7.44
N LEU A 386 -27.23 -1.35 6.54
CA LEU A 386 -26.07 -0.51 6.23
C LEU A 386 -25.61 0.31 7.45
N SER A 387 -26.54 0.62 8.36
CA SER A 387 -26.26 1.24 9.66
C SER A 387 -25.45 0.34 10.61
N PHE A 388 -25.51 -0.98 10.45
CA PHE A 388 -24.68 -1.94 11.18
C PHE A 388 -23.32 -2.15 10.51
N LEU A 389 -23.26 -2.11 9.17
CA LEU A 389 -22.01 -2.29 8.41
C LEU A 389 -21.07 -1.06 8.47
N ARG A 390 -21.60 0.17 8.41
CA ARG A 390 -20.79 1.40 8.38
C ARG A 390 -19.82 1.57 9.57
N PRO A 391 -20.20 1.31 10.84
CA PRO A 391 -19.27 1.35 11.97
C PRO A 391 -18.19 0.26 11.97
N LEU A 392 -18.26 -0.72 11.06
CA LEU A 392 -17.38 -1.87 10.99
C LEU A 392 -16.31 -1.76 9.88
N ALA A 393 -16.24 -0.65 9.16
CA ALA A 393 -15.20 -0.42 8.14
C ALA A 393 -13.77 -0.60 8.72
N GLY A 394 -12.92 -1.32 8.00
CA GLY A 394 -11.61 -1.79 8.49
C GLY A 394 -11.68 -2.99 9.45
N GLY A 395 -12.88 -3.56 9.65
CA GLY A 395 -13.16 -4.68 10.54
C GLY A 395 -13.75 -5.89 9.82
N ARG A 396 -14.54 -6.70 10.52
CA ARG A 396 -15.16 -7.94 10.00
C ARG A 396 -16.51 -8.27 10.62
N ILE A 397 -17.30 -9.08 9.91
CA ILE A 397 -18.52 -9.73 10.44
C ILE A 397 -18.41 -11.26 10.30
N LEU A 398 -18.98 -11.98 11.26
CA LEU A 398 -19.29 -13.40 11.16
C LEU A 398 -20.81 -13.55 11.14
N ILE A 399 -21.35 -14.14 10.08
CA ILE A 399 -22.77 -14.50 9.97
C ILE A 399 -22.90 -15.99 10.24
N THR A 400 -23.66 -16.33 11.28
CA THR A 400 -24.13 -17.70 11.54
C THR A 400 -25.66 -17.71 11.63
N TYR A 401 -26.28 -18.89 11.55
CA TYR A 401 -27.71 -19.01 11.80
C TYR A 401 -28.09 -20.37 12.35
N LYS A 402 -29.32 -20.46 12.87
CA LYS A 402 -29.95 -21.72 13.27
C LYS A 402 -31.39 -21.83 12.77
N ARG A 403 -31.77 -23.03 12.35
CA ARG A 403 -33.16 -23.43 12.10
C ARG A 403 -33.77 -23.91 13.41
N VAL A 404 -34.78 -23.17 13.87
CA VAL A 404 -35.64 -23.51 15.01
C VAL A 404 -36.91 -24.15 14.46
N ARG A 405 -37.29 -25.32 15.00
CA ARG A 405 -38.54 -26.02 14.65
C ARG A 405 -39.12 -26.65 15.92
N PRO A 406 -40.37 -26.35 16.32
CA PRO A 406 -40.98 -26.88 17.53
C PRO A 406 -40.91 -28.42 17.62
N GLY A 407 -40.40 -28.93 18.74
CA GLY A 407 -40.29 -30.37 18.98
C GLY A 407 -39.06 -31.07 18.36
N THR A 408 -38.15 -30.34 17.71
CA THR A 408 -36.83 -30.85 17.29
C THR A 408 -35.71 -29.96 17.82
N PRO A 409 -34.50 -30.50 18.08
CA PRO A 409 -33.33 -29.67 18.39
C PRO A 409 -33.05 -28.63 17.30
N ASP A 410 -32.50 -27.49 17.70
CA ASP A 410 -32.02 -26.46 16.77
C ASP A 410 -30.88 -27.01 15.92
N ARG A 411 -30.90 -26.72 14.61
CA ARG A 411 -29.83 -27.08 13.69
C ARG A 411 -29.11 -25.83 13.21
N HIS A 412 -27.81 -25.76 13.50
CA HIS A 412 -26.95 -24.61 13.24
C HIS A 412 -26.35 -24.66 11.82
N SER A 413 -25.77 -23.54 11.39
CA SER A 413 -25.07 -23.40 10.11
C SER A 413 -23.55 -23.44 10.25
N GLU A 414 -22.88 -23.65 9.13
CA GLU A 414 -21.52 -23.15 8.90
C GLU A 414 -21.54 -21.61 8.93
N GLY A 415 -20.41 -20.99 9.31
CA GLY A 415 -20.29 -19.54 9.42
C GLY A 415 -19.72 -18.91 8.16
N ALA A 416 -20.29 -17.79 7.73
CA ALA A 416 -19.76 -16.96 6.65
C ALA A 416 -19.01 -15.76 7.25
N LEU A 417 -17.73 -15.60 6.91
CA LEU A 417 -16.86 -14.53 7.39
C LEU A 417 -16.67 -13.51 6.27
N TYR A 418 -16.88 -12.23 6.57
CA TYR A 418 -16.66 -11.12 5.63
C TYR A 418 -15.78 -10.05 6.27
N ASN A 419 -14.74 -9.61 5.55
CA ASN A 419 -14.04 -8.37 5.88
C ASN A 419 -14.86 -7.16 5.39
N ILE A 420 -14.81 -6.04 6.09
CA ILE A 420 -15.60 -4.85 5.77
C ILE A 420 -14.66 -3.76 5.25
N PHE A 421 -14.66 -3.55 3.93
CA PHE A 421 -13.80 -2.56 3.28
C PHE A 421 -14.45 -1.17 3.28
N GLY A 422 -13.61 -0.15 3.38
CA GLY A 422 -13.97 1.27 3.45
C GLY A 422 -13.05 2.02 4.42
N ASP A 423 -13.07 3.36 4.37
CA ASP A 423 -12.36 4.19 5.35
C ASP A 423 -12.90 3.86 6.77
N PRO A 424 -12.04 3.55 7.75
CA PRO A 424 -12.49 3.23 9.10
C PRO A 424 -13.14 4.46 9.75
N VAL A 425 -14.47 4.42 9.84
CA VAL A 425 -15.26 5.45 10.52
C VAL A 425 -14.88 5.41 12.00
N SER A 426 -14.03 6.35 12.42
CA SER A 426 -13.41 6.34 13.74
C SER A 426 -14.46 6.21 14.84
N GLN A 427 -14.43 5.10 15.60
CA GLN A 427 -15.41 4.81 16.66
C GLN A 427 -15.08 5.56 17.96
N ARG A 428 -14.63 6.82 17.83
CA ARG A 428 -14.51 7.74 18.95
C ARG A 428 -15.86 7.86 19.64
N LEU A 429 -15.83 7.79 20.97
CA LEU A 429 -17.01 8.04 21.77
C LEU A 429 -17.39 9.53 21.58
N PRO A 430 -18.65 9.83 21.20
CA PRO A 430 -19.10 11.20 20.94
C PRO A 430 -18.95 12.08 22.19
N PRO A 431 -18.88 13.41 22.06
CA PRO A 431 -18.83 14.28 23.23
C PRO A 431 -20.14 14.21 24.04
N PRO A 432 -20.09 14.34 25.38
CA PRO A 432 -21.29 14.38 26.21
C PRO A 432 -22.09 15.67 25.96
N GLU A 433 -23.42 15.56 25.87
CA GLU A 433 -24.32 16.69 25.62
C GLU A 433 -24.73 17.38 26.93
N VAL A 434 -24.29 18.61 27.14
CA VAL A 434 -24.78 19.47 28.22
C VAL A 434 -26.10 20.10 27.79
N GLN A 435 -27.15 19.91 28.60
CA GLN A 435 -28.50 20.40 28.31
C GLN A 435 -28.73 21.81 28.91
N ASP A 436 -29.90 22.38 28.66
CA ASP A 436 -30.38 23.65 29.25
C ASP A 436 -29.51 24.90 28.97
N LEU A 437 -28.63 24.84 27.96
CA LEU A 437 -27.77 25.95 27.53
C LEU A 437 -28.57 27.11 26.90
N VAL A 438 -28.22 28.34 27.29
CA VAL A 438 -28.75 29.58 26.72
C VAL A 438 -27.66 30.25 25.89
N ASN A 439 -27.91 30.45 24.59
CA ASN A 439 -26.94 30.96 23.61
C ASN A 439 -25.60 30.18 23.55
N GLY A 440 -25.55 28.95 24.06
CA GLY A 440 -24.35 28.11 24.12
C GLY A 440 -23.59 28.16 25.45
N ALA A 441 -24.05 28.92 26.45
CA ALA A 441 -23.51 28.96 27.81
C ALA A 441 -24.50 28.34 28.81
N LEU A 442 -23.99 27.81 29.92
CA LEU A 442 -24.78 27.28 31.04
C LEU A 442 -25.15 28.42 32.01
N PRO A 443 -26.44 28.72 32.26
CA PRO A 443 -26.84 29.73 33.24
C PRO A 443 -26.39 29.40 34.68
N GLU A 444 -25.96 30.40 35.43
CA GLU A 444 -25.40 30.23 36.79
C GLU A 444 -26.41 29.66 37.81
N ASP A 445 -27.72 29.87 37.57
CA ASP A 445 -28.82 29.39 38.42
C ASP A 445 -29.35 27.99 38.03
N THR A 446 -28.73 27.32 37.04
CA THR A 446 -29.14 25.98 36.59
C THR A 446 -28.87 24.92 37.67
N ASN A 447 -29.92 24.42 38.32
CA ASN A 447 -29.84 23.26 39.24
C ASN A 447 -31.06 22.32 39.05
N PRO A 448 -30.86 21.02 38.78
CA PRO A 448 -29.59 20.34 38.55
C PRO A 448 -29.00 20.68 37.17
N VAL A 449 -27.68 20.58 37.03
CA VAL A 449 -27.01 20.61 35.73
C VAL A 449 -27.10 19.22 35.11
N ARG A 450 -27.71 19.13 33.92
CA ARG A 450 -27.96 17.87 33.20
C ARG A 450 -26.94 17.67 32.10
N ILE A 451 -26.18 16.57 32.18
CA ILE A 451 -25.22 16.14 31.17
C ILE A 451 -25.60 14.75 30.69
N VAL A 452 -25.70 14.54 29.38
CA VAL A 452 -26.17 13.29 28.78
C VAL A 452 -25.04 12.66 27.97
N VAL A 453 -24.70 11.41 28.24
CA VAL A 453 -23.85 10.60 27.35
C VAL A 453 -24.78 9.89 26.35
N PRO A 454 -24.75 10.22 25.06
CA PRO A 454 -25.63 9.60 24.08
C PRO A 454 -25.23 8.14 23.82
N HIS A 455 -26.23 7.30 23.51
CA HIS A 455 -26.06 5.87 23.30
C HIS A 455 -24.97 5.55 22.26
N TYR A 456 -23.91 4.86 22.68
CA TYR A 456 -22.72 4.64 21.88
C TYR A 456 -22.71 3.26 21.17
N PHE A 457 -22.01 3.18 20.04
CA PHE A 457 -21.92 1.94 19.27
C PHE A 457 -21.29 0.80 20.09
N GLY A 458 -21.96 -0.35 20.18
CA GLY A 458 -21.48 -1.50 20.98
C GLY A 458 -21.56 -1.29 22.50
N GLN A 459 -22.57 -0.56 22.98
CA GLN A 459 -22.87 -0.36 24.40
C GLN A 459 -23.39 -1.65 25.07
N ASN A 460 -22.87 -1.98 26.25
CA ASN A 460 -23.41 -3.03 27.12
C ASN A 460 -24.21 -2.40 28.28
N PRO A 461 -25.38 -2.93 28.67
CA PRO A 461 -26.15 -2.38 29.78
C PRO A 461 -25.44 -2.36 31.14
N ASN A 462 -24.38 -3.16 31.30
CA ASN A 462 -23.54 -3.24 32.50
C ASN A 462 -22.20 -2.50 32.34
N ASP A 463 -22.00 -1.73 31.27
CA ASP A 463 -20.82 -0.86 31.14
C ASP A 463 -20.82 0.21 32.24
N ARG A 464 -19.66 0.42 32.84
CA ARG A 464 -19.38 1.55 33.74
C ARG A 464 -19.06 2.78 32.90
N VAL A 465 -19.74 3.89 33.16
CA VAL A 465 -19.53 5.18 32.50
C VAL A 465 -19.01 6.17 33.53
N ASP A 466 -17.74 6.57 33.40
CA ASP A 466 -17.10 7.57 34.26
C ASP A 466 -17.06 8.92 33.53
N LEU A 467 -17.92 9.86 33.93
CA LEU A 467 -17.96 11.24 33.44
C LEU A 467 -16.96 12.10 34.22
N ILE A 468 -15.99 12.66 33.51
CA ILE A 468 -14.92 13.51 34.04
C ILE A 468 -15.18 14.96 33.63
N VAL A 469 -15.21 15.87 34.60
CA VAL A 469 -15.47 17.30 34.40
C VAL A 469 -14.30 18.11 34.96
N LEU A 470 -13.65 18.89 34.08
CA LEU A 470 -12.58 19.82 34.43
C LEU A 470 -13.09 21.26 34.25
N GLY A 471 -13.38 21.91 35.37
CA GLY A 471 -13.76 23.32 35.42
C GLY A 471 -12.56 24.26 35.35
N HIS A 472 -12.74 25.39 34.69
CA HIS A 472 -11.80 26.51 34.61
C HIS A 472 -12.57 27.80 34.91
N SER A 473 -12.47 28.29 36.15
CA SER A 473 -13.13 29.53 36.57
C SER A 473 -12.44 30.77 35.96
N ALA A 474 -13.13 31.93 35.97
CA ALA A 474 -12.69 33.17 35.33
C ALA A 474 -11.34 33.77 35.82
N ASN A 475 -10.67 33.13 36.77
CA ASN A 475 -9.37 33.51 37.33
C ASN A 475 -8.25 32.50 37.00
N GLY A 476 -8.54 31.46 36.20
CA GLY A 476 -7.61 30.38 35.87
C GLY A 476 -7.50 29.26 36.91
N THR A 477 -8.12 29.39 38.09
CA THR A 477 -8.24 28.29 39.05
C THR A 477 -9.07 27.17 38.40
N SER A 478 -8.45 25.99 38.36
CA SER A 478 -9.00 24.80 37.72
C SER A 478 -9.53 23.84 38.80
N THR A 479 -10.62 23.13 38.51
CA THR A 479 -11.31 22.27 39.48
C THR A 479 -11.71 20.95 38.82
N TYR A 480 -11.48 19.83 39.49
CA TYR A 480 -11.75 18.49 38.97
C TYR A 480 -12.95 17.85 39.68
N ALA A 481 -13.85 17.21 38.92
CA ALA A 481 -14.90 16.34 39.42
C ALA A 481 -15.05 15.08 38.54
N GLU A 482 -15.51 13.99 39.14
CA GLU A 482 -15.74 12.71 38.48
C GLU A 482 -17.02 12.08 39.03
N TYR A 483 -17.85 11.56 38.12
CA TYR A 483 -19.16 10.98 38.41
C TYR A 483 -19.29 9.64 37.68
N THR A 484 -19.84 8.60 38.31
CA THR A 484 -19.95 7.26 37.72
C THR A 484 -21.41 6.82 37.65
N GLU A 485 -21.83 6.32 36.50
CA GLU A 485 -23.15 5.69 36.27
C GLU A 485 -23.03 4.38 35.48
N MET A 486 -24.13 3.62 35.37
CA MET A 486 -24.24 2.43 34.51
C MET A 486 -24.93 2.78 33.19
N ALA A 487 -24.41 2.25 32.07
CA ALA A 487 -24.87 2.66 30.73
C ALA A 487 -26.31 2.28 30.39
N GLY A 488 -26.80 1.11 30.82
CA GLY A 488 -28.15 0.65 30.48
C GLY A 488 -28.40 0.49 28.96
N ASN A 489 -29.67 0.58 28.55
CA ASN A 489 -30.12 0.30 27.18
C ASN A 489 -30.26 1.55 26.27
N GLY A 490 -29.69 2.70 26.65
CA GLY A 490 -29.92 3.98 25.96
C GLY A 490 -28.97 5.08 26.44
N ASP A 491 -29.38 6.34 26.31
CA ASP A 491 -28.58 7.49 26.75
C ASP A 491 -28.43 7.49 28.29
N VAL A 492 -27.27 7.94 28.78
CA VAL A 492 -26.91 7.94 30.21
C VAL A 492 -27.01 9.36 30.76
N GLU A 493 -27.99 9.63 31.62
CA GLU A 493 -28.22 10.95 32.20
C GLU A 493 -27.47 11.13 33.53
N PHE A 494 -26.56 12.10 33.58
CA PHE A 494 -25.95 12.60 34.81
C PHE A 494 -26.71 13.85 35.29
N LEU A 495 -27.12 13.85 36.56
CA LEU A 495 -27.84 14.97 37.21
C LEU A 495 -26.97 15.53 38.34
N LEU A 496 -26.33 16.66 38.08
CA LEU A 496 -25.26 17.22 38.91
C LEU A 496 -25.76 18.43 39.72
N ASP A 497 -25.26 18.60 40.95
CA ASP A 497 -25.55 19.79 41.75
C ASP A 497 -24.79 21.03 41.25
N ASN A 498 -25.40 22.21 41.34
CA ASN A 498 -24.83 23.42 40.77
C ASN A 498 -23.66 24.03 41.57
N ALA A 499 -23.33 23.54 42.76
CA ALA A 499 -22.22 24.10 43.56
C ALA A 499 -20.87 24.05 42.82
N PHE A 500 -20.60 22.98 42.05
CA PHE A 500 -19.39 22.89 41.22
C PHE A 500 -19.38 23.95 40.12
N PHE A 501 -20.50 24.10 39.40
CA PHE A 501 -20.61 24.99 38.24
C PHE A 501 -20.70 26.47 38.64
N THR A 502 -21.33 26.80 39.78
CA THR A 502 -21.41 28.18 40.31
C THR A 502 -20.04 28.76 40.59
N ALA A 503 -19.07 27.93 41.01
CA ALA A 503 -17.67 28.34 41.20
C ALA A 503 -16.95 28.69 39.88
N LEU A 504 -17.53 28.36 38.72
CA LEU A 504 -16.98 28.59 37.39
C LEU A 504 -17.60 29.81 36.67
N SER A 505 -18.42 30.61 37.36
CA SER A 505 -19.02 31.86 36.84
C SER A 505 -18.02 32.72 36.05
N GLY A 506 -18.39 33.09 34.82
CA GLY A 506 -17.57 33.83 33.87
C GLY A 506 -16.43 33.03 33.22
N GLY A 507 -16.34 31.73 33.49
CA GLY A 507 -15.36 30.78 32.95
C GLY A 507 -16.02 29.70 32.09
N TYR A 508 -15.45 28.49 32.09
CA TYR A 508 -15.95 27.33 31.34
C TYR A 508 -15.63 26.01 32.03
N PHE A 509 -16.17 24.89 31.52
CA PHE A 509 -15.70 23.55 31.85
C PHE A 509 -15.54 22.69 30.61
N GLU A 510 -14.66 21.69 30.70
CA GLU A 510 -14.56 20.58 29.75
C GLU A 510 -15.16 19.31 30.38
N ALA A 511 -16.09 18.65 29.68
CA ALA A 511 -16.65 17.35 30.06
C ALA A 511 -16.31 16.28 29.00
N HIS A 512 -15.89 15.11 29.47
CA HIS A 512 -15.66 13.92 28.65
C HIS A 512 -15.92 12.66 29.49
N TYR A 513 -16.02 11.48 28.88
CA TYR A 513 -16.26 10.24 29.62
C TYR A 513 -15.36 9.07 29.19
N LEU A 514 -15.18 8.14 30.12
CA LEU A 514 -14.53 6.85 29.93
C LEU A 514 -15.57 5.73 30.02
N ILE A 515 -15.45 4.73 29.16
CA ILE A 515 -16.17 3.45 29.30
C ILE A 515 -15.25 2.43 29.93
N ASN A 516 -15.68 1.81 31.03
CA ASN A 516 -14.94 0.81 31.80
C ASN A 516 -13.50 1.26 32.15
N ARG A 517 -13.33 2.50 32.62
CA ARG A 517 -12.04 3.19 32.86
C ARG A 517 -11.09 3.20 31.65
N GLY A 518 -11.63 3.40 30.44
CA GLY A 518 -10.83 3.57 29.22
C GLY A 518 -10.27 2.26 28.65
N ASN A 519 -10.93 1.13 28.92
CA ASN A 519 -10.49 -0.18 28.44
C ASN A 519 -11.68 -0.96 27.85
N PRO A 520 -11.70 -1.28 26.53
CA PRO A 520 -10.60 -1.15 25.55
C PRO A 520 -10.60 0.17 24.75
N ARG A 521 -11.47 1.14 25.06
CA ARG A 521 -11.66 2.37 24.26
C ARG A 521 -10.98 3.59 24.91
N PRO A 522 -10.39 4.52 24.14
CA PRO A 522 -9.95 5.81 24.68
C PRO A 522 -11.14 6.66 25.17
N ALA A 523 -10.82 7.79 25.81
CA ALA A 523 -11.80 8.81 26.20
C ALA A 523 -12.67 9.30 25.05
N SER A 524 -13.86 9.80 25.39
CA SER A 524 -14.70 10.55 24.46
C SER A 524 -14.04 11.83 23.98
N GLU A 525 -14.58 12.38 22.89
CA GLU A 525 -14.32 13.78 22.58
C GLU A 525 -14.86 14.68 23.71
N LYS A 526 -14.30 15.90 23.83
CA LYS A 526 -14.64 16.83 24.90
C LYS A 526 -15.77 17.76 24.47
N ALA A 527 -16.78 17.94 25.32
CA ALA A 527 -17.65 19.10 25.28
C ALA A 527 -17.02 20.23 26.11
N SER A 528 -16.88 21.42 25.55
CA SER A 528 -16.41 22.62 26.25
C SER A 528 -17.53 23.65 26.32
N VAL A 529 -17.89 24.07 27.54
CA VAL A 529 -19.12 24.84 27.82
C VAL A 529 -18.82 26.02 28.75
N PRO A 530 -19.05 27.27 28.31
CA PRO A 530 -18.99 28.46 29.18
C PRO A 530 -20.06 28.45 30.28
N VAL A 531 -19.78 29.08 31.42
CA VAL A 531 -20.73 29.21 32.54
C VAL A 531 -20.99 30.69 32.86
N GLY A 532 -22.25 31.08 32.86
CA GLY A 532 -22.69 32.48 32.99
C GLY A 532 -22.52 33.31 31.71
N ASP A 533 -22.70 34.62 31.83
CA ASP A 533 -22.44 35.56 30.74
C ASP A 533 -20.94 35.70 30.48
N ALA A 534 -20.55 35.83 29.20
CA ALA A 534 -19.17 36.10 28.82
C ALA A 534 -18.77 37.53 29.22
N LEU A 535 -18.01 37.65 30.32
CA LEU A 535 -17.53 38.92 30.85
C LEU A 535 -16.32 39.42 30.05
N GLU A 536 -16.31 40.72 29.73
CA GLU A 536 -15.19 41.35 29.00
C GLU A 536 -13.88 41.26 29.79
N ASP A 537 -12.85 40.66 29.18
CA ASP A 537 -11.55 40.38 29.79
C ASP A 537 -10.91 41.64 30.39
N LEU A 538 -10.60 41.58 31.69
CA LEU A 538 -9.82 42.63 32.34
C LEU A 538 -8.38 42.59 31.82
N PRO A 539 -7.89 43.65 31.14
CA PRO A 539 -6.62 43.60 30.43
C PRO A 539 -5.45 43.46 31.40
N ALA A 540 -4.45 42.67 31.02
CA ALA A 540 -3.28 42.36 31.85
C ALA A 540 -2.58 43.64 32.36
N PRO A 541 -2.02 43.63 33.59
CA PRO A 541 -1.21 44.74 34.07
C PRO A 541 0.04 44.91 33.20
N THR A 542 0.64 46.10 33.24
CA THR A 542 1.90 46.39 32.54
C THR A 542 3.01 46.72 33.54
N THR A 543 4.28 46.53 33.16
CA THR A 543 5.43 46.94 33.98
C THR A 543 6.36 47.88 33.22
N LEU A 544 7.18 48.63 33.96
CA LEU A 544 8.18 49.54 33.39
C LEU A 544 9.57 48.92 33.25
N GLN A 545 9.77 47.69 33.74
CA GLN A 545 11.09 47.03 33.81
C GLN A 545 11.10 45.60 33.22
N ALA A 546 9.96 45.10 32.78
CA ALA A 546 9.80 43.89 31.98
C ALA A 546 8.79 44.20 30.88
N VAL A 547 9.30 44.55 29.69
CA VAL A 547 8.53 45.05 28.53
C VAL A 547 8.76 44.16 27.31
N ALA A 548 7.83 44.21 26.36
CA ALA A 548 7.93 43.47 25.10
C ALA A 548 9.20 43.85 24.29
N PRO A 549 9.79 42.92 23.51
CA PRO A 549 9.35 41.53 23.32
C PRO A 549 9.79 40.58 24.44
N ASP A 550 10.86 40.90 25.17
CA ASP A 550 11.57 39.92 26.01
C ASP A 550 10.98 39.73 27.41
N PHE A 551 10.12 40.66 27.87
CA PHE A 551 9.49 40.70 29.20
C PHE A 551 10.42 40.33 30.37
N THR A 552 11.69 40.74 30.29
CA THR A 552 12.75 40.31 31.21
C THR A 552 13.14 41.40 32.21
N PHE A 553 12.85 41.17 33.49
CA PHE A 553 13.40 41.95 34.59
C PHE A 553 14.86 41.54 34.85
N ASN A 554 15.80 42.18 34.18
CA ASN A 554 17.22 41.91 34.35
C ASN A 554 17.78 42.50 35.68
N PRO A 555 18.25 41.69 36.66
CA PRO A 555 18.73 42.18 37.95
C PRO A 555 20.04 42.99 37.89
N LEU A 556 20.85 42.79 36.84
CA LEU A 556 22.08 43.54 36.60
C LEU A 556 21.78 44.98 36.13
N ILE A 557 20.68 45.18 35.41
CA ILE A 557 20.25 46.50 34.89
C ILE A 557 19.28 47.17 35.88
N HIS A 558 18.20 46.50 36.25
CA HIS A 558 17.14 47.07 37.09
C HIS A 558 17.51 46.93 38.58
N LYS A 559 17.63 48.08 39.29
CA LYS A 559 18.08 48.14 40.70
C LYS A 559 17.00 48.50 41.72
N ALA A 560 15.79 48.83 41.28
CA ALA A 560 14.66 49.19 42.15
C ALA A 560 13.67 48.03 42.36
N ASN A 561 12.56 48.30 43.03
CA ASN A 561 11.35 47.46 43.03
C ASN A 561 10.74 47.37 41.61
N LEU A 562 9.95 46.33 41.34
CA LEU A 562 9.17 46.23 40.10
C LEU A 562 7.95 47.17 40.19
N ASN A 563 7.80 48.06 39.22
CA ASN A 563 6.66 48.95 39.08
C ASN A 563 5.61 48.31 38.17
N VAL A 564 4.37 48.26 38.64
CA VAL A 564 3.25 47.66 37.92
C VAL A 564 2.13 48.70 37.75
N ARG A 565 1.47 48.71 36.61
CA ARG A 565 0.39 49.65 36.26
C ARG A 565 -0.82 48.88 35.75
N VAL A 566 -1.95 49.06 36.44
CA VAL A 566 -3.27 48.70 35.92
C VAL A 566 -3.77 49.90 35.13
N ARG A 567 -4.24 49.67 33.90
CA ARG A 567 -4.78 50.73 33.04
C ARG A 567 -6.24 51.04 33.39
N PRO A 568 -6.74 52.25 33.09
CA PRO A 568 -8.17 52.54 33.11
C PRO A 568 -8.94 51.52 32.29
N HIS A 569 -10.09 51.08 32.81
CA HIS A 569 -10.98 50.14 32.13
C HIS A 569 -12.44 50.50 32.48
N PRO A 570 -13.42 50.40 31.56
CA PRO A 570 -14.80 50.83 31.82
C PRO A 570 -15.50 50.15 33.01
N ALA A 571 -14.97 49.02 33.49
CA ALA A 571 -15.46 48.32 34.69
C ALA A 571 -14.83 48.81 36.02
N ILE A 572 -13.75 49.60 35.98
CA ILE A 572 -13.01 50.07 37.15
C ILE A 572 -13.56 51.45 37.55
N VAL A 573 -14.71 51.44 38.23
CA VAL A 573 -15.44 52.63 38.68
C VAL A 573 -15.33 52.84 40.19
N ALA A 574 -15.65 54.04 40.67
CA ALA A 574 -15.59 54.40 42.08
C ALA A 574 -16.50 53.49 42.93
N GLY A 575 -15.92 52.88 43.97
CA GLY A 575 -16.56 51.86 44.79
C GLY A 575 -16.20 50.41 44.42
N THR A 576 -15.40 50.18 43.36
CA THR A 576 -14.74 48.88 43.13
C THR A 576 -13.44 48.76 43.95
N GLU A 577 -12.90 47.55 44.11
CA GLU A 577 -11.58 47.33 44.72
C GLU A 577 -10.64 46.55 43.79
N LEU A 578 -9.33 46.83 43.86
CA LEU A 578 -8.28 46.13 43.13
C LEU A 578 -7.20 45.57 44.07
N ARG A 579 -6.59 44.43 43.76
CA ARG A 579 -5.33 43.98 44.38
C ARG A 579 -4.36 43.44 43.34
N LEU A 580 -3.07 43.79 43.41
CA LEU A 580 -2.04 43.15 42.59
C LEU A 580 -1.70 41.78 43.19
N ILE A 581 -1.53 40.79 42.32
CA ILE A 581 -1.03 39.46 42.66
C ILE A 581 0.20 39.18 41.79
N PHE A 582 1.29 38.77 42.44
CA PHE A 582 2.57 38.40 41.84
C PHE A 582 2.88 36.98 42.30
N VAL A 583 2.77 35.99 41.42
CA VAL A 583 3.06 34.58 41.74
C VAL A 583 4.44 34.24 41.19
N GLY A 584 5.41 34.03 42.06
CA GLY A 584 6.80 33.74 41.70
C GLY A 584 7.10 32.24 41.63
N SER A 585 8.11 31.85 40.84
CA SER A 585 8.57 30.46 40.69
C SER A 585 9.46 29.95 41.84
N ALA A 586 9.66 30.71 42.92
CA ALA A 586 10.54 30.36 44.03
C ALA A 586 9.91 30.58 45.42
N PRO A 587 10.35 29.83 46.46
CA PRO A 587 9.89 30.04 47.84
C PRO A 587 10.12 31.47 48.33
N GLY A 588 9.11 32.06 48.98
CA GLY A 588 9.13 33.48 49.35
C GLY A 588 9.20 34.44 48.16
N GLY A 589 8.98 33.96 46.93
CA GLY A 589 9.01 34.71 45.68
C GLY A 589 7.66 35.26 45.24
N SER A 590 6.57 34.94 45.94
CA SER A 590 5.21 35.46 45.67
C SER A 590 4.86 36.67 46.55
N PHE A 591 3.95 37.54 46.07
CA PHE A 591 3.45 38.72 46.79
C PHE A 591 2.04 39.10 46.34
N THR A 592 1.14 39.29 47.31
CA THR A 592 -0.21 39.82 47.09
C THR A 592 -0.34 41.17 47.81
N SER A 593 -0.86 42.19 47.13
CA SER A 593 -1.15 43.47 47.78
C SER A 593 -2.43 43.41 48.61
N PRO A 594 -2.59 44.29 49.61
CA PRO A 594 -3.91 44.62 50.15
C PRO A 594 -4.85 45.10 49.03
N TRP A 595 -6.15 45.02 49.29
CA TRP A 595 -7.17 45.64 48.45
C TRP A 595 -7.04 47.18 48.47
N PHE A 596 -7.13 47.78 47.29
CA PHE A 596 -7.12 49.21 47.00
C PHE A 596 -8.51 49.61 46.53
N ALA A 597 -9.21 50.42 47.32
CA ALA A 597 -10.53 50.94 46.94
C ALA A 597 -10.37 52.05 45.89
N VAL A 598 -11.09 51.91 44.77
CA VAL A 598 -11.13 52.88 43.68
C VAL A 598 -12.07 54.01 44.07
N ASP A 599 -11.60 55.26 43.99
CA ASP A 599 -12.41 56.47 44.15
C ASP A 599 -12.46 57.29 42.84
N ILE A 600 -13.25 58.37 42.85
CA ILE A 600 -13.52 59.23 41.69
C ILE A 600 -12.27 59.86 41.04
N ASN A 601 -11.10 59.85 41.71
CA ASN A 601 -9.85 60.34 41.15
C ASN A 601 -9.12 59.30 40.27
N TRP A 602 -9.59 58.04 40.25
CA TRP A 602 -8.89 56.91 39.65
C TRP A 602 -9.58 56.26 38.45
N GLU A 603 -10.85 56.58 38.16
CA GLU A 603 -11.63 55.96 37.06
C GLU A 603 -10.95 56.09 35.68
N ASP A 604 -10.32 57.24 35.42
CA ASP A 604 -9.58 57.55 34.18
C ASP A 604 -8.03 57.48 34.33
N ALA A 605 -7.49 56.98 35.45
CA ALA A 605 -6.05 57.03 35.75
C ALA A 605 -5.37 55.64 35.84
N GLU A 606 -4.09 55.53 35.47
CA GLU A 606 -3.31 54.30 35.73
C GLU A 606 -3.10 54.10 37.23
N ILE A 607 -3.55 52.96 37.77
CA ILE A 607 -3.45 52.63 39.19
C ILE A 607 -2.09 51.95 39.46
N PRO A 608 -1.23 52.54 40.32
CA PRO A 608 0.14 52.10 40.49
C PRO A 608 0.32 51.09 41.63
N PHE A 609 0.80 49.90 41.30
CA PHE A 609 1.25 48.89 42.27
C PHE A 609 2.78 48.74 42.23
N THR A 610 3.35 48.10 43.26
CA THR A 610 4.80 47.89 43.42
C THR A 610 5.05 46.55 44.08
N VAL A 611 5.91 45.72 43.50
CA VAL A 611 6.38 44.46 44.11
C VAL A 611 7.74 44.69 44.76
N PRO A 612 7.94 44.34 46.05
CA PRO A 612 9.21 44.55 46.74
C PRO A 612 10.38 43.85 46.06
N ARG A 613 11.51 44.55 45.89
CA ARG A 613 12.66 44.03 45.13
C ARG A 613 13.18 42.68 45.64
N ASN A 614 13.18 42.46 46.95
CA ASN A 614 13.62 41.18 47.53
C ASN A 614 12.74 40.02 47.06
N ILE A 615 11.42 40.20 47.00
CA ILE A 615 10.49 39.17 46.48
C ILE A 615 10.79 38.90 45.00
N VAL A 616 11.00 39.94 44.19
CA VAL A 616 11.38 39.77 42.77
C VAL A 616 12.69 38.99 42.64
N LEU A 617 13.71 39.34 43.43
CA LEU A 617 15.03 38.68 43.41
C LEU A 617 15.06 37.27 44.02
N ASN A 618 14.05 36.84 44.77
CA ASN A 618 13.96 35.45 45.21
C ASN A 618 13.70 34.50 44.02
N ASN A 619 13.18 35.02 42.90
CA ASN A 619 12.94 34.29 41.65
C ASN A 619 14.06 34.50 40.61
N ASP A 620 15.32 34.65 41.02
CA ASP A 620 16.44 34.86 40.07
C ASP A 620 16.65 33.63 39.15
N ASP A 621 16.95 33.89 37.88
CA ASP A 621 16.85 32.95 36.73
C ASP A 621 15.48 32.23 36.58
N GLY A 622 14.40 32.74 37.20
CA GLY A 622 13.04 32.19 37.18
C GLY A 622 11.96 33.11 36.59
N THR A 623 10.72 32.99 37.07
CA THR A 623 9.54 33.74 36.60
C THR A 623 8.72 34.40 37.69
N ALA A 624 7.87 35.33 37.26
CA ALA A 624 6.61 35.59 37.93
C ALA A 624 5.44 35.77 36.95
N ARG A 625 4.23 35.40 37.40
CA ARG A 625 2.96 35.79 36.78
C ARG A 625 2.41 37.03 37.50
N LEU A 626 1.96 38.03 36.73
CA LEU A 626 1.37 39.26 37.26
C LEU A 626 -0.06 39.43 36.73
N TYR A 627 -0.99 39.48 37.65
CA TYR A 627 -2.40 39.78 37.39
C TYR A 627 -2.96 40.61 38.55
N TYR A 628 -4.16 41.17 38.38
CA TYR A 628 -4.87 41.83 39.48
C TYR A 628 -6.23 41.19 39.74
N GLY A 629 -6.58 41.04 41.02
CA GLY A 629 -7.95 40.78 41.44
C GLY A 629 -8.75 42.08 41.42
N PHE A 630 -10.02 41.97 41.05
CA PHE A 630 -11.00 43.05 40.92
C PHE A 630 -12.29 42.64 41.64
N LYS A 631 -12.80 43.51 42.51
CA LYS A 631 -14.09 43.34 43.18
C LYS A 631 -15.10 44.34 42.61
N PRO A 632 -16.17 43.89 41.94
CA PRO A 632 -17.26 44.76 41.51
C PRO A 632 -18.09 45.25 42.70
N ILE A 633 -18.92 46.27 42.47
CA ILE A 633 -19.92 46.77 43.43
C ILE A 633 -20.98 45.69 43.74
N SER A 634 -21.24 44.79 42.79
CA SER A 634 -22.09 43.61 42.93
C SER A 634 -21.68 42.52 41.94
N GLY A 635 -21.70 41.25 42.36
CA GLY A 635 -21.23 40.10 41.58
C GLY A 635 -19.98 39.45 42.18
N PRO A 636 -19.46 38.37 41.57
CA PRO A 636 -18.26 37.67 42.04
C PRO A 636 -16.98 38.51 41.85
N ASN A 637 -15.93 38.18 42.61
CA ASN A 637 -14.58 38.69 42.34
C ASN A 637 -14.13 38.22 40.96
N ARG A 638 -13.47 39.09 40.20
CA ARG A 638 -12.89 38.80 38.87
C ARG A 638 -11.40 39.06 38.90
N PHE A 639 -10.68 38.64 37.88
CA PHE A 639 -9.23 38.81 37.78
C PHE A 639 -8.84 39.26 36.36
N SER A 640 -7.64 39.77 36.20
CA SER A 640 -7.10 40.14 34.88
C SER A 640 -6.45 38.98 34.16
N LEU A 641 -6.28 39.12 32.85
CA LEU A 641 -5.31 38.35 32.08
C LEU A 641 -3.91 38.42 32.73
N ASP A 642 -3.13 37.35 32.56
CA ASP A 642 -1.77 37.23 33.08
C ASP A 642 -0.75 38.02 32.24
N LEU A 643 0.15 38.73 32.90
CA LEU A 643 1.44 39.14 32.35
C LEU A 643 2.54 38.21 32.89
N LEU A 644 3.11 37.38 32.02
CA LEU A 644 4.31 36.59 32.34
C LEU A 644 5.56 37.47 32.27
N ILE A 645 6.49 37.35 33.24
CA ILE A 645 7.81 37.99 33.17
C ILE A 645 8.95 37.01 33.50
N LYS A 646 10.07 37.16 32.79
CA LYS A 646 11.37 36.53 33.10
C LYS A 646 12.10 37.36 34.16
N ILE A 647 12.85 36.72 35.05
CA ILE A 647 13.72 37.37 36.03
C ILE A 647 15.10 36.69 35.93
N GLY A 648 16.17 37.45 35.66
CA GLY A 648 17.51 36.87 35.49
C GLY A 648 18.32 37.48 34.33
N THR A 649 19.26 36.72 33.76
CA THR A 649 20.07 37.16 32.61
C THR A 649 19.89 36.30 31.35
N PRO A 650 19.86 36.88 30.12
CA PRO A 650 19.63 36.11 28.90
C PRO A 650 20.68 35.00 28.66
N ARG A 651 20.19 33.76 28.51
CA ARG A 651 21.00 32.55 28.29
C ARG A 651 21.40 32.43 26.81
N THR A 652 22.68 32.15 26.54
CA THR A 652 23.16 31.84 25.17
C THR A 652 23.17 30.33 24.95
N LEU A 653 22.59 29.87 23.83
CA LEU A 653 22.47 28.45 23.49
C LEU A 653 23.56 27.99 22.49
N LEU A 654 23.96 26.73 22.59
CA LEU A 654 24.81 26.06 21.59
C LEU A 654 23.98 25.67 20.35
N LEU A 655 24.65 25.43 19.22
CA LEU A 655 24.02 24.86 18.02
C LEU A 655 23.73 23.36 18.21
N PRO A 656 22.70 22.81 17.54
CA PRO A 656 22.46 21.37 17.51
C PRO A 656 23.57 20.64 16.74
N GLN A 657 23.66 19.32 16.90
CA GLN A 657 24.48 18.44 16.07
C GLN A 657 23.58 17.52 15.25
N VAL A 658 24.04 17.10 14.07
CA VAL A 658 23.28 16.25 13.14
C VAL A 658 24.17 15.08 12.73
N VAL A 659 23.68 13.85 12.83
CA VAL A 659 24.48 12.62 12.65
C VAL A 659 23.71 11.64 11.75
N PRO A 660 24.33 11.04 10.72
CA PRO A 660 25.74 11.14 10.32
C PRO A 660 26.02 12.32 9.36
N THR A 661 26.81 13.31 9.80
CA THR A 661 27.30 14.41 8.94
C THR A 661 28.81 14.64 9.10
N THR A 662 29.41 15.27 8.10
CA THR A 662 30.81 15.74 8.11
C THR A 662 30.84 17.24 8.46
N PHE A 663 31.77 17.66 9.32
CA PHE A 663 31.93 19.07 9.69
C PHE A 663 32.52 19.90 8.53
N ILE A 664 31.87 21.03 8.18
CA ILE A 664 32.41 22.04 7.24
C ILE A 664 32.86 23.28 8.03
N SER A 665 31.99 23.81 8.89
CA SER A 665 32.24 24.96 9.76
C SER A 665 31.29 24.97 10.95
N ASP A 666 31.48 25.88 11.90
CA ASP A 666 30.64 26.01 13.10
C ASP A 666 29.14 26.15 12.79
N THR A 667 28.76 26.62 11.59
CA THR A 667 27.37 26.79 11.15
C THR A 667 26.98 25.93 9.93
N ARG A 668 27.86 25.05 9.43
CA ARG A 668 27.59 24.20 8.24
C ARG A 668 28.13 22.77 8.39
N VAL A 669 27.32 21.78 8.02
CA VAL A 669 27.70 20.35 7.95
C VAL A 669 27.21 19.70 6.65
N GLU A 670 27.90 18.65 6.21
CA GLU A 670 27.64 17.90 4.98
C GLU A 670 27.00 16.54 5.29
N LEU A 671 25.88 16.21 4.64
CA LEU A 671 25.21 14.91 4.71
C LEU A 671 25.42 14.14 3.40
N ASN A 672 26.07 12.98 3.51
CA ASN A 672 26.05 11.98 2.44
C ASN A 672 24.75 11.14 2.51
N PRO A 673 23.86 11.20 1.50
CA PRO A 673 22.62 10.44 1.51
C PRO A 673 22.82 8.92 1.54
N THR A 674 23.99 8.40 1.12
CA THR A 674 24.23 6.94 1.17
C THR A 674 24.47 6.40 2.59
N HIS A 675 24.51 7.26 3.61
CA HIS A 675 24.62 6.86 5.03
C HIS A 675 23.25 6.71 5.73
N VAL A 676 22.16 7.13 5.10
CA VAL A 676 20.79 7.14 5.69
C VAL A 676 19.79 6.34 4.85
N ILE A 677 20.28 5.35 4.10
CA ILE A 677 19.49 4.43 3.27
C ILE A 677 19.89 2.99 3.60
N ALA A 678 18.96 2.04 3.40
CA ALA A 678 19.17 0.64 3.70
C ALA A 678 20.47 0.08 3.05
N PRO A 679 21.30 -0.69 3.77
CA PRO A 679 21.02 -1.33 5.07
C PRO A 679 21.37 -0.49 6.31
N GLN A 680 21.70 0.80 6.18
CA GLN A 680 21.85 1.70 7.33
C GLN A 680 20.47 2.10 7.89
N PRO A 681 20.37 2.58 9.15
CA PRO A 681 19.14 3.16 9.68
C PRO A 681 18.58 4.24 8.74
N GLN A 682 17.26 4.23 8.55
CA GLN A 682 16.55 5.17 7.67
C GLN A 682 16.19 6.48 8.38
N THR A 683 17.02 6.90 9.34
CA THR A 683 16.84 8.12 10.14
C THR A 683 18.14 8.90 10.26
N ILE A 684 18.01 10.22 10.41
CA ILE A 684 19.05 11.11 10.91
C ILE A 684 18.81 11.32 12.41
N GLU A 685 19.89 11.33 13.18
CA GLU A 685 19.88 11.71 14.57
C GLU A 685 20.20 13.21 14.71
N ILE A 686 19.36 13.97 15.42
CA ILE A 686 19.60 15.35 15.80
C ILE A 686 19.84 15.37 17.31
N ARG A 687 21.04 15.80 17.73
CA ARG A 687 21.48 15.82 19.12
C ARG A 687 21.55 17.24 19.65
N VAL A 688 20.98 17.49 20.82
CA VAL A 688 21.09 18.77 21.51
C VAL A 688 21.80 18.54 22.85
N ILE A 689 22.96 19.18 23.05
CA ILE A 689 23.75 19.05 24.28
C ILE A 689 22.93 19.60 25.46
N SER A 690 22.55 18.73 26.38
CA SER A 690 21.57 19.02 27.45
C SER A 690 22.13 18.82 28.87
N ASP A 691 23.38 18.35 29.01
CA ASP A 691 24.05 18.12 30.31
C ASP A 691 24.12 19.34 31.26
N LYS A 692 23.98 20.55 30.71
CA LYS A 692 24.04 21.84 31.41
C LYS A 692 22.81 22.73 31.15
N LEU A 693 21.76 22.18 30.57
CA LEU A 693 20.48 22.88 30.41
C LEU A 693 19.63 22.69 31.68
N PRO A 694 18.67 23.60 31.98
CA PRO A 694 17.73 23.40 33.07
C PRO A 694 16.91 22.13 32.82
N ARG A 695 16.86 21.19 33.77
CA ARG A 695 16.18 19.90 33.57
C ARG A 695 14.66 20.04 33.44
N ASP A 696 14.13 21.14 33.95
CA ASP A 696 12.74 21.61 33.90
C ASP A 696 12.35 22.27 32.57
N ALA A 697 13.31 22.46 31.64
CA ALA A 697 13.05 22.97 30.30
C ALA A 697 12.79 21.85 29.28
N ASP A 698 12.14 22.19 28.16
CA ASP A 698 12.00 21.33 26.99
C ASP A 698 12.82 21.82 25.81
N ILE A 699 13.14 20.90 24.92
CA ILE A 699 13.82 21.13 23.65
C ILE A 699 12.83 20.78 22.54
N LYS A 700 12.47 21.76 21.71
CA LYS A 700 11.73 21.53 20.45
C LYS A 700 12.63 21.81 19.25
N VAL A 701 12.97 20.76 18.51
CA VAL A 701 13.73 20.90 17.25
C VAL A 701 12.83 21.51 16.18
N ASN A 702 13.38 22.47 15.44
CA ASN A 702 12.74 23.18 14.35
C ASN A 702 13.59 23.00 13.09
N ILE A 703 12.94 22.66 11.98
CA ILE A 703 13.59 22.52 10.66
C ILE A 703 12.96 23.52 9.70
N LYS A 704 13.79 24.25 8.95
CA LYS A 704 13.36 25.17 7.89
C LYS A 704 13.75 24.57 6.54
N GLY A 705 12.74 24.12 5.80
CA GLY A 705 12.88 23.51 4.48
C GLY A 705 12.72 24.47 3.30
N LYS A 706 12.71 23.90 2.10
CA LYS A 706 12.30 24.56 0.84
C LYS A 706 10.78 24.75 0.86
N SER A 707 10.28 25.88 0.35
CA SER A 707 8.84 26.14 0.25
C SER A 707 8.13 25.06 -0.58
N GLY A 708 6.96 24.62 -0.12
CA GLY A 708 6.18 23.52 -0.73
C GLY A 708 6.48 22.13 -0.15
N ILE A 709 7.66 21.91 0.44
CA ILE A 709 7.97 20.70 1.21
C ILE A 709 7.67 21.00 2.68
N GLY A 710 6.67 20.32 3.25
CA GLY A 710 6.25 20.56 4.63
C GLY A 710 7.38 20.35 5.65
N ASN A 711 7.52 21.26 6.61
CA ASN A 711 8.48 21.09 7.70
C ASN A 711 8.02 19.93 8.62
N PRO A 712 8.92 19.00 9.00
CA PRO A 712 8.57 17.88 9.88
C PRO A 712 8.24 18.40 11.29
N ASN A 713 7.07 18.04 11.81
CA ASN A 713 6.67 18.37 13.17
C ASN A 713 7.31 17.40 14.17
N ILE A 714 8.54 17.72 14.59
CA ILE A 714 9.26 16.97 15.62
C ILE A 714 8.67 17.36 17.00
N PRO A 715 8.18 16.40 17.82
CA PRO A 715 7.70 16.69 19.17
C PRO A 715 8.80 17.28 20.07
N ALA A 716 8.39 18.03 21.08
CA ALA A 716 9.31 18.47 22.13
C ALA A 716 9.70 17.28 23.03
N LYS A 717 10.89 17.35 23.63
CA LYS A 717 11.34 16.44 24.70
C LYS A 717 11.97 17.25 25.84
N PRO A 718 11.95 16.77 27.10
CA PRO A 718 12.73 17.36 28.18
C PRO A 718 14.20 17.56 27.85
N ALA A 719 14.81 18.59 28.42
CA ALA A 719 16.26 18.84 28.38
C ALA A 719 17.04 17.89 29.30
N VAL A 720 16.69 16.60 29.25
CA VAL A 720 17.34 15.50 29.99
C VAL A 720 18.21 14.72 29.01
N PRO A 721 19.50 14.49 29.29
CA PRO A 721 20.35 13.64 28.45
C PRO A 721 19.88 12.20 28.38
N GLU A 722 20.11 11.53 27.24
CA GLU A 722 19.92 10.09 27.12
C GLU A 722 20.83 9.33 28.11
N ALA A 723 20.44 8.12 28.51
CA ALA A 723 21.11 7.39 29.59
C ALA A 723 22.59 7.06 29.29
N GLY A 724 23.51 7.77 29.94
CA GLY A 724 24.96 7.63 29.76
C GLY A 724 25.59 8.62 28.78
N GLU A 725 24.78 9.48 28.15
CA GLU A 725 25.19 10.50 27.18
C GLU A 725 25.13 11.92 27.79
N ASN A 726 25.50 12.93 27.02
CA ASN A 726 25.44 14.35 27.43
C ASN A 726 24.46 15.20 26.58
N TYR A 727 23.62 14.54 25.78
CA TYR A 727 22.68 15.15 24.84
C TYR A 727 21.31 14.47 24.87
N THR A 728 20.27 15.19 24.46
CA THR A 728 18.92 14.67 24.19
C THR A 728 18.80 14.32 22.71
N ARG A 729 18.22 13.16 22.37
CA ARG A 729 18.10 12.66 20.99
C ARG A 729 16.76 13.01 20.36
N PHE A 730 16.79 13.49 19.14
CA PHE A 730 15.64 13.60 18.23
C PHE A 730 15.95 12.83 16.94
N GLU A 731 14.90 12.32 16.28
CA GLU A 731 15.04 11.55 15.05
C GLU A 731 14.24 12.18 13.91
N LEU A 732 14.78 12.06 12.69
CA LEU A 732 14.20 12.60 11.47
C LEU A 732 14.26 11.51 10.39
N SER A 733 13.12 11.17 9.77
CA SER A 733 13.08 10.18 8.68
C SER A 733 13.95 10.62 7.50
N SER A 734 14.71 9.66 6.95
CA SER A 734 15.50 9.83 5.74
C SER A 734 14.65 10.16 4.50
N ASP A 735 13.34 9.88 4.53
CA ASP A 735 12.42 10.29 3.47
C ASP A 735 12.38 11.81 3.25
N PHE A 736 12.60 12.59 4.31
CA PHE A 736 12.72 14.04 4.21
C PHE A 736 13.98 14.42 3.41
N VAL A 737 15.10 13.73 3.64
CA VAL A 737 16.40 13.96 2.97
C VAL A 737 16.30 13.79 1.45
N ALA A 738 15.47 12.86 1.00
CA ALA A 738 15.23 12.59 -0.42
C ALA A 738 14.78 13.85 -1.21
N ALA A 739 14.13 14.81 -0.55
CA ALA A 739 13.70 16.08 -1.13
C ALA A 739 14.80 17.18 -1.17
N TYR A 740 15.93 16.97 -0.49
CA TYR A 740 17.03 17.95 -0.37
C TYR A 740 18.28 17.59 -1.16
N LEU A 741 18.34 16.39 -1.74
CA LEU A 741 19.42 15.91 -2.62
C LEU A 741 19.88 16.95 -3.67
N ASP A 742 21.13 17.40 -3.54
CA ASP A 742 21.71 18.55 -4.24
C ASP A 742 21.09 19.88 -3.77
N GLY A 743 21.27 20.20 -2.48
CA GLY A 743 20.69 21.37 -1.81
C GLY A 743 20.89 21.38 -0.29
N GLU A 744 20.29 22.36 0.40
CA GLU A 744 20.44 22.54 1.85
C GLU A 744 19.11 22.75 2.59
N PHE A 745 19.09 22.44 3.90
CA PHE A 745 18.05 22.82 4.87
C PHE A 745 18.71 23.32 6.16
N THR A 746 17.97 23.99 7.05
CA THR A 746 18.51 24.39 8.37
C THR A 746 17.80 23.74 9.55
N VAL A 747 18.57 23.51 10.63
CA VAL A 747 18.12 22.93 11.90
C VAL A 747 18.46 23.92 13.03
N SER A 748 17.47 24.25 13.84
CA SER A 748 17.62 24.96 15.11
C SER A 748 16.76 24.29 16.18
N TYR A 749 16.89 24.71 17.44
CA TYR A 749 15.96 24.29 18.49
C TYR A 749 15.51 25.46 19.35
N GLN A 750 14.34 25.29 19.93
CA GLN A 750 13.77 26.11 20.98
C GLN A 750 14.02 25.42 22.30
N LEU A 751 14.71 26.08 23.23
CA LEU A 751 14.65 25.76 24.64
C LEU A 751 13.40 26.45 25.21
N ILE A 752 12.45 25.67 25.71
CA ILE A 752 11.19 26.12 26.29
C ILE A 752 11.34 25.94 27.80
N GLU A 753 11.82 26.97 28.47
CA GLU A 753 11.85 27.07 29.93
C GLU A 753 10.46 27.51 30.44
N SER A 754 10.16 27.33 31.73
CA SER A 754 9.02 28.01 32.38
C SER A 754 9.12 29.54 32.25
N SER A 755 10.36 30.05 32.09
CA SER A 755 10.67 31.44 31.73
C SER A 755 10.12 31.86 30.35
N GLY A 756 9.87 30.90 29.46
CA GLY A 756 9.50 31.12 28.07
C GLY A 756 10.70 30.91 27.13
N THR A 757 10.42 30.91 25.83
CA THR A 757 11.32 30.33 24.83
C THR A 757 12.62 31.11 24.60
N THR A 758 13.71 30.37 24.42
CA THR A 758 15.02 30.82 23.94
C THR A 758 15.39 30.00 22.70
N ILE A 759 15.86 30.61 21.60
CA ILE A 759 16.10 29.90 20.32
C ILE A 759 17.61 29.80 20.05
N SER A 760 18.08 28.64 19.57
CA SER A 760 19.45 28.48 19.08
C SER A 760 19.69 29.25 17.79
N GLY A 761 20.96 29.38 17.37
CA GLY A 761 21.25 29.69 15.96
C GLY A 761 20.79 28.56 15.02
N ASP A 762 20.67 28.87 13.73
CA ASP A 762 20.43 27.89 12.67
C ASP A 762 21.75 27.23 12.23
N LEU A 763 21.80 25.89 12.28
CA LEU A 763 22.83 25.07 11.62
C LEU A 763 22.37 24.75 10.19
N THR A 764 23.22 24.91 9.18
CA THR A 764 22.93 24.48 7.81
C THR A 764 23.39 23.05 7.57
N VAL A 765 22.54 22.22 6.96
CA VAL A 765 22.87 20.86 6.50
C VAL A 765 22.84 20.84 4.97
N GLU A 766 24.01 20.68 4.35
CA GLU A 766 24.18 20.54 2.90
C GLU A 766 24.08 19.05 2.53
N VAL A 767 23.17 18.69 1.62
CA VAL A 767 22.87 17.29 1.25
C VAL A 767 23.43 16.98 -0.13
N LEU A 768 24.40 16.06 -0.19
CA LEU A 768 25.07 15.66 -1.43
C LEU A 768 24.11 15.02 -2.44
N ALA A 769 24.45 15.13 -3.73
CA ALA A 769 23.75 14.43 -4.80
C ALA A 769 23.94 12.91 -4.73
N LEU A 770 22.93 12.13 -5.15
CA LEU A 770 23.05 10.68 -5.27
C LEU A 770 24.07 10.28 -6.37
N PRO A 771 24.98 9.32 -6.11
CA PRO A 771 25.81 8.72 -7.15
C PRO A 771 24.97 8.13 -8.29
N SER A 772 25.29 8.48 -9.54
CA SER A 772 24.52 8.06 -10.72
C SER A 772 24.50 6.55 -10.96
N SER A 773 25.45 5.79 -10.39
CA SER A 773 25.46 4.33 -10.36
C SER A 773 24.31 3.73 -9.56
N LEU A 774 23.72 4.46 -8.60
CA LEU A 774 22.55 4.02 -7.83
C LEU A 774 21.22 4.25 -8.59
N LEU A 775 21.27 4.79 -9.81
CA LEU A 775 20.11 5.00 -10.69
C LEU A 775 20.30 4.27 -12.05
N ASP A 776 21.18 3.27 -12.09
CA ASP A 776 21.43 2.38 -13.23
C ASP A 776 20.59 1.09 -13.13
N LEU A 777 19.26 1.28 -13.00
CA LEU A 777 18.31 0.26 -12.51
C LEU A 777 17.20 -0.12 -13.52
N VAL A 778 17.17 0.55 -14.67
CA VAL A 778 16.14 0.36 -15.72
C VAL A 778 16.59 -0.72 -16.70
N THR A 779 15.75 -1.71 -16.95
CA THR A 779 16.01 -2.80 -17.90
C THR A 779 14.75 -3.22 -18.65
N ILE A 780 14.92 -3.90 -19.79
CA ILE A 780 13.91 -4.77 -20.39
C ILE A 780 14.41 -6.22 -20.22
N PRO A 781 13.91 -6.99 -19.23
CA PRO A 781 14.46 -8.29 -18.88
C PRO A 781 14.37 -9.35 -19.99
N GLU A 782 13.40 -9.23 -20.88
CA GLU A 782 13.20 -10.15 -22.01
C GLU A 782 14.16 -9.88 -23.18
N ALA A 783 14.89 -8.76 -23.17
CA ALA A 783 15.74 -8.35 -24.28
C ALA A 783 17.10 -9.07 -24.28
N SER A 784 17.23 -10.10 -25.12
CA SER A 784 18.45 -10.91 -25.24
C SER A 784 19.59 -10.13 -25.89
N GLY A 785 20.70 -9.90 -25.19
CA GLY A 785 21.87 -9.21 -25.75
C GLY A 785 21.59 -7.78 -26.25
N GLY A 786 20.67 -7.06 -25.62
CA GLY A 786 20.22 -5.74 -26.06
C GLY A 786 19.18 -5.76 -27.19
N THR A 787 18.69 -6.94 -27.59
CA THR A 787 17.70 -7.10 -28.66
C THR A 787 16.29 -7.39 -28.13
N ILE A 788 15.30 -6.60 -28.55
CA ILE A 788 13.87 -6.82 -28.26
C ILE A 788 13.24 -7.63 -29.41
N ASN A 789 12.55 -8.73 -29.11
CA ASN A 789 11.70 -9.43 -30.08
C ASN A 789 10.34 -8.71 -30.20
N THR A 790 9.98 -8.27 -31.41
CA THR A 790 8.74 -7.51 -31.64
C THR A 790 7.47 -8.35 -31.70
N ALA A 791 7.58 -9.67 -31.86
CA ALA A 791 6.44 -10.57 -31.95
C ALA A 791 5.78 -10.90 -30.60
N VAL A 792 6.37 -10.44 -29.49
CA VAL A 792 5.91 -10.70 -28.11
C VAL A 792 5.84 -9.40 -27.30
N ALA A 793 5.08 -9.42 -26.20
CA ALA A 793 5.15 -8.36 -25.20
C ALA A 793 6.45 -8.49 -24.39
N ASN A 794 6.97 -7.37 -23.92
CA ASN A 794 8.16 -7.27 -23.07
C ASN A 794 7.80 -6.31 -21.91
N ASN A 795 8.62 -6.15 -20.87
CA ASN A 795 8.33 -5.23 -19.76
C ASN A 795 9.50 -4.25 -19.54
N VAL A 796 9.21 -3.00 -19.20
CA VAL A 796 10.19 -2.15 -18.52
C VAL A 796 10.21 -2.54 -17.05
N ARG A 797 11.37 -2.95 -16.54
CA ARG A 797 11.61 -3.20 -15.12
C ARG A 797 12.49 -2.09 -14.58
N ILE A 798 12.10 -1.49 -13.45
CA ILE A 798 12.96 -0.60 -12.68
C ILE A 798 13.15 -1.22 -11.30
N ASP A 799 14.36 -1.69 -10.98
CA ASP A 799 14.67 -2.21 -9.64
C ASP A 799 14.75 -1.10 -8.60
N LYS A 800 14.52 -1.44 -7.32
CA LYS A 800 14.46 -0.47 -6.21
C LYS A 800 15.66 0.48 -6.14
N TRP A 801 15.35 1.76 -6.00
CA TRP A 801 16.29 2.88 -5.92
C TRP A 801 16.48 3.39 -4.48
N PRO A 802 17.45 4.28 -4.21
CA PRO A 802 17.56 4.97 -2.92
C PRO A 802 16.27 5.72 -2.59
N PHE A 803 15.76 5.57 -1.37
CA PHE A 803 14.46 6.10 -0.92
C PHE A 803 13.24 5.55 -1.67
N PHE A 804 13.31 4.35 -2.26
CA PHE A 804 12.16 3.64 -2.84
C PHE A 804 11.05 3.40 -1.79
N ARG A 805 9.85 3.93 -2.04
CA ARG A 805 8.66 3.78 -1.17
C ARG A 805 7.38 3.78 -1.98
N ALA A 806 6.32 3.16 -1.45
CA ALA A 806 5.00 3.20 -2.05
C ALA A 806 4.48 4.64 -2.26
N GLY A 807 3.62 4.84 -3.25
CA GLY A 807 3.05 6.13 -3.63
C GLY A 807 3.97 7.04 -4.46
N GLN A 808 5.29 6.79 -4.55
CA GLN A 808 6.22 7.64 -5.31
C GLN A 808 5.83 7.78 -6.79
N PRO A 809 5.59 8.99 -7.32
CA PRO A 809 5.32 9.19 -8.75
C PRO A 809 6.50 8.74 -9.62
N VAL A 810 6.21 7.82 -10.55
CA VAL A 810 7.17 7.34 -11.56
C VAL A 810 6.63 7.63 -12.96
N TRP A 811 7.53 8.01 -13.87
CA TRP A 811 7.26 8.21 -15.29
C TRP A 811 8.14 7.28 -16.11
N ILE A 812 7.58 6.72 -17.20
CA ILE A 812 8.31 5.86 -18.14
C ILE A 812 7.85 6.16 -19.57
N GLN A 813 8.80 6.47 -20.44
CA GLN A 813 8.60 6.79 -21.85
C GLN A 813 9.59 6.01 -22.72
N LEU A 814 9.06 5.32 -23.73
CA LEU A 814 9.83 4.71 -24.80
C LEU A 814 10.03 5.73 -25.93
N LEU A 815 11.28 5.92 -26.33
CA LEU A 815 11.66 6.71 -27.51
C LEU A 815 12.12 5.77 -28.63
N SER A 816 11.54 5.92 -29.81
CA SER A 816 11.81 5.10 -30.99
C SER A 816 11.34 5.79 -32.27
N THR A 817 11.21 5.07 -33.38
CA THR A 817 10.57 5.55 -34.62
C THR A 817 9.10 5.95 -34.43
N THR A 818 8.45 5.42 -33.39
CA THR A 818 7.21 5.95 -32.80
C THR A 818 7.40 5.97 -31.29
N ASN A 819 7.22 7.11 -30.64
CA ASN A 819 7.33 7.24 -29.18
C ASN A 819 6.08 6.69 -28.48
N ARG A 820 6.23 6.25 -27.23
CA ARG A 820 5.11 5.78 -26.40
C ARG A 820 5.37 6.05 -24.92
N ASP A 821 4.44 6.72 -24.26
CA ASP A 821 4.38 6.77 -22.80
C ASP A 821 3.80 5.43 -22.26
N LEU A 822 4.41 4.90 -21.20
CA LEU A 822 3.95 3.70 -20.50
C LEU A 822 3.38 4.04 -19.13
N ARG A 823 4.07 4.91 -18.39
CA ARG A 823 3.71 5.33 -17.03
C ARG A 823 3.80 6.85 -16.95
N LEU A 824 2.76 7.51 -16.43
CA LEU A 824 2.67 8.96 -16.32
C LEU A 824 2.31 9.34 -14.88
N ALA A 825 3.31 9.73 -14.09
CA ALA A 825 3.18 10.08 -12.67
C ALA A 825 2.50 9.02 -11.76
N VAL A 826 2.42 7.77 -12.21
CA VAL A 826 1.72 6.72 -11.44
C VAL A 826 2.59 6.31 -10.27
N GLY A 827 2.02 6.42 -9.05
CA GLY A 827 2.67 6.02 -7.81
C GLY A 827 3.19 4.58 -7.85
N VAL A 828 4.29 4.29 -7.15
CA VAL A 828 4.69 2.90 -6.86
C VAL A 828 3.58 2.22 -6.07
N THR A 829 3.01 1.14 -6.59
CA THR A 829 1.97 0.37 -5.90
C THR A 829 2.56 -0.46 -4.76
N SER A 830 1.74 -0.88 -3.79
CA SER A 830 2.18 -1.76 -2.69
C SER A 830 2.80 -3.06 -3.19
N ALA A 831 2.25 -3.64 -4.27
CA ALA A 831 2.79 -4.83 -4.92
C ALA A 831 4.18 -4.60 -5.53
N GLU A 832 4.40 -3.46 -6.19
CA GLU A 832 5.72 -3.08 -6.73
C GLU A 832 6.74 -2.77 -5.63
N PHE A 833 6.30 -2.11 -4.55
CA PHE A 833 7.10 -1.86 -3.37
C PHE A 833 7.59 -3.17 -2.74
N ASN A 834 6.66 -4.11 -2.47
CA ASN A 834 6.98 -5.43 -1.91
C ASN A 834 7.84 -6.27 -2.87
N ALA A 835 7.62 -6.17 -4.18
CA ALA A 835 8.45 -6.82 -5.20
C ALA A 835 9.84 -6.19 -5.37
N GLY A 836 10.10 -5.03 -4.75
CA GLY A 836 11.36 -4.31 -4.87
C GLY A 836 11.63 -3.73 -6.26
N ARG A 837 10.60 -3.50 -7.08
CA ARG A 837 10.70 -3.07 -8.49
C ARG A 837 9.36 -2.65 -9.10
N THR A 838 9.37 -1.76 -10.09
CA THR A 838 8.22 -1.62 -11.04
C THR A 838 8.32 -2.63 -12.18
N LEU A 839 7.19 -2.94 -12.82
CA LEU A 839 7.14 -3.80 -14.00
C LEU A 839 6.04 -3.34 -14.97
N ASP A 840 6.42 -2.51 -15.93
CA ASP A 840 5.52 -1.75 -16.80
C ASP A 840 5.45 -2.37 -18.21
N LEU A 841 4.27 -2.90 -18.57
CA LEU A 841 4.08 -3.70 -19.78
C LEU A 841 4.26 -2.91 -21.09
N ILE A 842 5.11 -3.42 -21.97
CA ILE A 842 5.27 -2.97 -23.36
C ILE A 842 4.43 -3.87 -24.29
N PRO A 843 3.31 -3.40 -24.86
CA PRO A 843 2.42 -4.25 -25.64
C PRO A 843 3.06 -4.73 -26.95
N ALA A 844 2.84 -6.00 -27.30
CA ALA A 844 3.26 -6.58 -28.59
C ALA A 844 2.70 -5.79 -29.79
N SER A 845 1.52 -5.19 -29.66
CA SER A 845 0.89 -4.34 -30.69
C SER A 845 1.63 -3.03 -30.96
N TYR A 846 2.37 -2.50 -29.97
CA TYR A 846 3.28 -1.38 -30.19
C TYR A 846 4.60 -1.85 -30.82
N LEU A 847 5.21 -2.90 -30.27
CA LEU A 847 6.51 -3.41 -30.75
C LEU A 847 6.45 -3.94 -32.19
N SER A 848 5.38 -4.65 -32.55
CA SER A 848 5.14 -5.11 -33.93
C SER A 848 4.92 -3.96 -34.93
N GLY A 849 4.56 -2.77 -34.46
CA GLY A 849 4.52 -1.54 -35.27
C GLY A 849 5.90 -0.94 -35.57
N LEU A 850 6.94 -1.27 -34.80
CA LEU A 850 8.30 -0.76 -35.00
C LEU A 850 9.02 -1.50 -36.15
N GLU A 851 9.82 -0.77 -36.92
CA GLU A 851 10.64 -1.33 -38.01
C GLU A 851 11.76 -2.23 -37.48
N ASN A 852 12.25 -3.15 -38.31
CA ASN A 852 13.36 -4.04 -37.97
C ASN A 852 14.67 -3.23 -37.78
N ASN A 853 15.36 -3.41 -36.66
CA ASN A 853 16.52 -2.62 -36.21
C ASN A 853 16.21 -1.18 -35.79
N SER A 854 14.96 -0.87 -35.40
CA SER A 854 14.66 0.40 -34.70
C SER A 854 15.38 0.45 -33.36
N GLU A 855 15.93 1.61 -33.00
CA GLU A 855 16.41 1.87 -31.65
C GLU A 855 15.21 2.09 -30.71
N VAL A 856 15.28 1.56 -29.48
CA VAL A 856 14.30 1.80 -28.40
C VAL A 856 15.06 2.20 -27.15
N ALA A 857 15.00 3.49 -26.81
CA ALA A 857 15.58 4.04 -25.59
C ALA A 857 14.50 4.18 -24.50
N VAL A 858 14.77 3.69 -23.29
CA VAL A 858 13.82 3.76 -22.16
C VAL A 858 14.20 4.94 -21.28
N LYS A 859 13.42 6.03 -21.32
CA LYS A 859 13.54 7.10 -20.32
C LYS A 859 12.62 6.80 -19.15
N ALA A 860 13.15 6.93 -17.95
CA ALA A 860 12.38 6.84 -16.72
C ALA A 860 12.81 7.90 -15.71
N TRP A 861 11.87 8.31 -14.87
CA TRP A 861 12.03 9.33 -13.84
C TRP A 861 11.29 8.92 -12.57
N VAL A 862 11.77 9.38 -11.41
CA VAL A 862 11.06 9.26 -10.14
C VAL A 862 11.09 10.57 -9.34
N SER A 863 9.96 10.91 -8.71
CA SER A 863 9.92 11.92 -7.66
C SER A 863 10.42 11.33 -6.34
N LEU A 864 11.52 11.90 -5.83
CA LEU A 864 12.04 11.61 -4.50
C LEU A 864 11.51 12.60 -3.44
N ASP A 865 11.06 13.78 -3.88
CA ASP A 865 10.45 14.82 -3.05
C ASP A 865 8.95 14.59 -2.77
N GLY A 866 8.32 13.60 -3.41
CA GLY A 866 6.89 13.30 -3.32
C GLY A 866 6.00 14.18 -4.21
N SER A 867 6.56 15.15 -4.93
CA SER A 867 5.80 16.02 -5.83
C SER A 867 5.45 15.34 -7.17
N ASN A 868 4.28 15.67 -7.72
CA ASN A 868 3.90 15.28 -9.08
C ASN A 868 4.47 16.29 -10.09
N SER A 869 5.80 16.38 -10.18
CA SER A 869 6.50 17.26 -11.12
C SER A 869 7.72 16.60 -11.77
N LEU A 870 7.86 16.79 -13.08
CA LEU A 870 9.05 16.38 -13.83
C LEU A 870 10.23 17.36 -13.65
N ASP A 871 10.01 18.57 -13.15
CA ASP A 871 11.07 19.57 -12.96
C ASP A 871 11.99 19.24 -11.77
N THR A 872 11.50 18.49 -10.78
CA THR A 872 12.27 18.05 -9.60
C THR A 872 12.57 16.55 -9.60
N ALA A 873 11.89 15.76 -10.43
CA ALA A 873 12.11 14.33 -10.57
C ALA A 873 13.55 13.99 -10.98
N LYS A 874 14.13 12.96 -10.35
CA LYS A 874 15.48 12.48 -10.67
C LYS A 874 15.41 11.46 -11.81
N TYR A 875 16.42 11.51 -12.68
CA TYR A 875 16.50 10.72 -13.91
C TYR A 875 17.20 9.39 -13.63
N PHE A 876 16.63 8.28 -14.11
CA PHE A 876 17.39 7.04 -14.23
C PHE A 876 18.34 7.09 -15.44
N LYS A 877 19.40 6.28 -15.41
CA LYS A 877 20.24 6.06 -16.60
C LYS A 877 19.39 5.39 -17.69
N VAL A 878 19.49 5.90 -18.91
CA VAL A 878 18.69 5.47 -20.07
C VAL A 878 19.36 4.26 -20.72
N PRO A 879 18.77 3.05 -20.66
CA PRO A 879 19.21 1.93 -21.49
C PRO A 879 18.65 2.07 -22.92
N THR A 880 19.41 1.54 -23.87
CA THR A 880 19.07 1.53 -25.30
C THR A 880 19.09 0.10 -25.82
N TYR A 881 18.04 -0.25 -26.57
CA TYR A 881 17.80 -1.56 -27.16
C TYR A 881 17.58 -1.46 -28.67
N VAL A 882 17.67 -2.59 -29.38
CA VAL A 882 17.40 -2.68 -30.83
C VAL A 882 16.29 -3.70 -31.09
N THR A 883 15.28 -3.34 -31.89
CA THR A 883 14.21 -4.28 -32.26
C THR A 883 14.67 -5.31 -33.29
N ARG A 884 14.20 -6.55 -33.16
CA ARG A 884 14.23 -7.55 -34.23
C ARG A 884 12.85 -8.16 -34.42
N LYS A 885 12.48 -8.31 -35.69
CA LYS A 885 11.30 -9.06 -36.12
C LYS A 885 11.49 -10.56 -35.88
N GLY A 886 10.42 -11.23 -35.46
CA GLY A 886 10.38 -12.68 -35.24
C GLY A 886 10.38 -13.51 -36.54
N SER A 887 10.56 -14.82 -36.41
CA SER A 887 10.34 -15.76 -37.51
C SER A 887 8.89 -15.70 -37.97
N GLY A 888 8.67 -15.58 -39.28
CA GLY A 888 7.37 -15.37 -39.90
C GLY A 888 6.95 -13.89 -40.07
N GLU A 889 7.70 -12.91 -39.55
CA GLU A 889 7.39 -11.49 -39.76
C GLU A 889 8.04 -10.92 -41.04
N ILE A 890 7.30 -10.05 -41.75
CA ILE A 890 7.83 -9.27 -42.88
C ILE A 890 8.75 -8.17 -42.33
N ILE A 891 10.01 -8.15 -42.80
CA ILE A 891 11.03 -7.20 -42.33
C ILE A 891 11.22 -5.97 -43.23
N ARG A 892 10.90 -6.08 -44.53
CA ARG A 892 10.90 -4.97 -45.51
C ARG A 892 10.18 -5.37 -46.79
N HIS A 893 9.69 -4.38 -47.54
CA HIS A 893 9.30 -4.55 -48.94
C HIS A 893 10.36 -3.92 -49.87
N ILE A 894 10.73 -4.63 -50.94
CA ILE A 894 11.63 -4.16 -51.99
C ILE A 894 10.80 -3.81 -53.22
N THR A 895 10.88 -2.56 -53.68
CA THR A 895 10.10 -2.09 -54.85
C THR A 895 10.76 -2.54 -56.16
N VAL A 896 9.97 -3.17 -57.03
CA VAL A 896 10.36 -3.75 -58.33
C VAL A 896 9.35 -3.31 -59.41
N GLY A 897 9.29 -3.99 -60.56
CA GLY A 897 8.26 -3.72 -61.57
C GLY A 897 6.89 -4.31 -61.19
N ASN A 898 5.84 -3.90 -61.93
CA ASN A 898 4.47 -4.40 -61.72
C ASN A 898 4.33 -5.90 -62.04
N GLY A 899 3.64 -6.62 -61.16
CA GLY A 899 3.34 -8.04 -61.26
C GLY A 899 4.57 -8.94 -61.15
N PRO A 900 5.38 -8.83 -60.08
CA PRO A 900 6.48 -9.76 -59.84
C PRO A 900 5.90 -11.17 -59.66
N ASN A 901 6.30 -12.14 -60.48
CA ASN A 901 5.68 -13.48 -60.49
C ASN A 901 6.68 -14.65 -60.34
N GLN A 902 7.96 -14.43 -60.60
CA GLN A 902 9.02 -15.42 -60.36
C GLN A 902 10.26 -14.71 -59.82
N ILE A 903 11.00 -15.43 -58.98
CA ILE A 903 12.23 -14.97 -58.32
C ILE A 903 13.28 -16.08 -58.37
N ALA A 904 14.55 -15.71 -58.47
CA ALA A 904 15.70 -16.59 -58.30
C ALA A 904 16.81 -15.85 -57.56
N ILE A 905 17.57 -16.57 -56.73
CA ILE A 905 18.63 -16.02 -55.89
C ILE A 905 19.93 -16.75 -56.23
N SER A 906 21.04 -16.01 -56.34
CA SER A 906 22.37 -16.59 -56.59
C SER A 906 22.85 -17.43 -55.41
N ARG A 907 23.78 -18.36 -55.66
CA ARG A 907 24.29 -19.31 -54.64
C ARG A 907 24.98 -18.63 -53.44
N ASP A 908 25.47 -17.41 -53.62
CA ASP A 908 26.07 -16.55 -52.59
C ASP A 908 25.05 -15.62 -51.89
N GLY A 909 23.77 -15.68 -52.25
CA GLY A 909 22.69 -14.85 -51.69
C GLY A 909 22.66 -13.39 -52.18
N ASN A 910 23.73 -12.90 -52.80
CA ASN A 910 23.88 -11.46 -53.08
C ASN A 910 23.04 -10.94 -54.24
N THR A 911 22.69 -11.77 -55.23
CA THR A 911 21.97 -11.35 -56.45
C THR A 911 20.60 -11.99 -56.52
N VAL A 912 19.56 -11.17 -56.43
CA VAL A 912 18.15 -11.59 -56.56
C VAL A 912 17.61 -11.09 -57.91
N CYS A 913 17.14 -12.00 -58.74
CA CYS A 913 16.54 -11.70 -60.04
C CYS A 913 15.02 -11.94 -59.97
N VAL A 914 14.22 -10.93 -60.32
CA VAL A 914 12.76 -10.94 -60.24
C VAL A 914 12.17 -10.67 -61.62
N LEU A 915 11.23 -11.53 -62.06
CA LEU A 915 10.46 -11.32 -63.28
C LEU A 915 9.18 -10.53 -62.96
N ASN A 916 9.03 -9.36 -63.57
CA ASN A 916 7.86 -8.48 -63.45
C ASN A 916 6.95 -8.68 -64.68
N ALA A 917 6.08 -9.69 -64.63
CA ALA A 917 5.33 -10.16 -65.79
C ALA A 917 4.28 -9.16 -66.31
N ARG A 918 3.71 -8.29 -65.46
CA ARG A 918 2.76 -7.24 -65.90
C ARG A 918 3.48 -6.00 -66.45
N ALA A 919 4.72 -5.76 -66.03
CA ALA A 919 5.56 -4.65 -66.50
C ALA A 919 6.53 -5.02 -67.64
N TYR A 920 6.51 -6.26 -68.14
CA TYR A 920 7.44 -6.79 -69.15
C TYR A 920 8.90 -6.39 -68.85
N SER A 921 9.38 -6.73 -67.65
CA SER A 921 10.74 -6.37 -67.21
C SER A 921 11.32 -7.37 -66.23
N VAL A 922 12.64 -7.34 -66.07
CA VAL A 922 13.39 -8.07 -65.04
C VAL A 922 14.05 -7.07 -64.10
N SER A 923 13.85 -7.23 -62.79
CA SER A 923 14.58 -6.47 -61.76
C SER A 923 15.72 -7.32 -61.20
N VAL A 924 16.94 -6.82 -61.28
CA VAL A 924 18.12 -7.39 -60.63
C VAL A 924 18.43 -6.56 -59.39
N ILE A 925 18.47 -7.20 -58.22
CA ILE A 925 18.67 -6.59 -56.91
C ILE A 925 19.98 -7.13 -56.33
N ASN A 926 20.87 -6.25 -55.89
CA ASN A 926 21.92 -6.63 -54.93
C ASN A 926 21.29 -6.63 -53.53
N PHE A 927 21.16 -7.80 -52.91
CA PHE A 927 20.40 -7.96 -51.66
C PHE A 927 21.08 -7.32 -50.45
N ALA A 928 22.43 -7.29 -50.46
CA ALA A 928 23.26 -6.73 -49.39
C ALA A 928 23.31 -5.20 -49.42
N SER A 929 23.49 -4.58 -50.59
CA SER A 929 23.51 -3.11 -50.74
C SER A 929 22.15 -2.48 -51.01
N GLY A 930 21.12 -3.29 -51.29
CA GLY A 930 19.79 -2.83 -51.68
C GLY A 930 19.70 -2.21 -53.07
N ALA A 931 20.78 -2.19 -53.87
CA ALA A 931 20.80 -1.56 -55.18
C ALA A 931 19.95 -2.35 -56.21
N ILE A 932 19.03 -1.68 -56.89
CA ILE A 932 18.08 -2.28 -57.84
C ILE A 932 18.33 -1.74 -59.26
N ARG A 933 18.32 -2.63 -60.25
CA ARG A 933 18.26 -2.27 -61.68
C ARG A 933 17.13 -3.04 -62.37
N THR A 934 16.14 -2.32 -62.89
CA THR A 934 15.05 -2.88 -63.69
C THR A 934 15.32 -2.68 -65.19
N LEU A 935 15.15 -3.74 -65.98
CA LEU A 935 15.44 -3.80 -67.41
C LEU A 935 14.19 -4.27 -68.16
N ALA A 936 13.70 -3.50 -69.12
CA ALA A 936 12.55 -3.87 -69.93
C ALA A 936 12.88 -5.03 -70.90
N TYR A 937 11.97 -5.99 -71.04
CA TYR A 937 12.08 -7.10 -71.99
C TYR A 937 10.70 -7.66 -72.39
N ASN A 938 10.47 -7.78 -73.70
CA ASN A 938 9.19 -8.22 -74.26
C ASN A 938 8.86 -9.69 -73.93
N TYR A 939 7.63 -9.94 -73.45
CA TYR A 939 7.00 -11.26 -73.33
C TYR A 939 7.88 -12.38 -72.73
N VAL A 940 8.52 -12.10 -71.59
CA VAL A 940 9.17 -13.11 -70.76
C VAL A 940 8.12 -13.89 -69.96
N TYR A 941 8.21 -15.22 -69.96
CA TYR A 941 7.34 -16.12 -69.18
C TYR A 941 7.99 -16.65 -67.91
N ARG A 942 9.29 -16.95 -67.96
CA ARG A 942 10.09 -17.48 -66.84
C ARG A 942 11.56 -17.06 -66.94
N LEU A 943 12.25 -17.14 -65.82
CA LEU A 943 13.70 -17.00 -65.69
C LEU A 943 14.36 -18.27 -65.09
N ALA A 944 15.65 -18.46 -65.35
CA ALA A 944 16.53 -19.42 -64.68
C ALA A 944 17.91 -18.78 -64.50
N LEU A 945 18.45 -18.81 -63.28
CA LEU A 945 19.73 -18.21 -62.92
C LEU A 945 20.85 -19.25 -62.99
N HIS A 946 21.99 -18.90 -63.59
CA HIS A 946 23.16 -19.78 -63.62
C HIS A 946 23.75 -19.93 -62.20
N PRO A 947 24.16 -21.14 -61.76
CA PRO A 947 24.54 -21.39 -60.37
C PRO A 947 25.89 -20.79 -59.92
N THR A 948 26.70 -20.29 -60.85
CA THR A 948 28.07 -19.77 -60.59
C THR A 948 28.39 -18.49 -61.38
N GLU A 949 28.32 -18.55 -62.71
CA GLU A 949 28.52 -17.39 -63.61
C GLU A 949 27.40 -16.33 -63.54
N PRO A 950 27.67 -15.05 -63.86
CA PRO A 950 26.69 -13.97 -63.85
C PRO A 950 25.77 -13.98 -65.10
N ARG A 951 25.02 -15.07 -65.30
CA ARG A 951 24.10 -15.26 -66.44
C ARG A 951 22.68 -15.60 -65.99
N LEU A 952 21.69 -14.87 -66.47
CA LEU A 952 20.27 -15.13 -66.28
C LEU A 952 19.63 -15.50 -67.63
N PHE A 953 19.13 -16.73 -67.75
CA PHE A 953 18.44 -17.25 -68.93
C PHE A 953 16.94 -16.97 -68.83
N LEU A 954 16.31 -16.60 -69.95
CA LEU A 954 14.89 -16.28 -70.00
C LEU A 954 14.15 -17.18 -71.01
N SER A 955 12.96 -17.67 -70.63
CA SER A 955 11.95 -18.10 -71.62
C SER A 955 11.15 -16.87 -72.03
N ALA A 956 11.21 -16.52 -73.30
CA ALA A 956 10.47 -15.38 -73.86
C ALA A 956 10.01 -15.68 -75.29
N ASN A 957 8.94 -15.02 -75.74
CA ASN A 957 8.54 -15.04 -77.15
C ASN A 957 9.22 -13.90 -77.90
N THR A 958 10.28 -14.22 -78.66
CA THR A 958 11.25 -13.26 -79.20
C THR A 958 11.04 -12.84 -80.65
N GLY A 959 10.07 -13.38 -81.39
CA GLY A 959 9.81 -12.92 -82.75
C GLY A 959 8.67 -13.59 -83.50
N LEU A 960 8.12 -12.87 -84.49
CA LEU A 960 7.10 -13.38 -85.41
C LEU A 960 7.77 -14.22 -86.51
N GLY A 961 7.79 -15.55 -86.34
CA GLY A 961 8.34 -16.47 -87.33
C GLY A 961 8.58 -17.88 -86.80
N ALA A 962 9.41 -18.65 -87.51
CA ALA A 962 9.81 -20.01 -87.12
C ALA A 962 11.16 -20.07 -86.35
N ASN A 963 11.74 -18.91 -86.02
CA ASN A 963 13.05 -18.78 -85.39
C ASN A 963 12.90 -18.13 -84.00
N TYR A 964 12.68 -18.95 -82.98
CA TYR A 964 12.59 -18.49 -81.59
C TYR A 964 13.99 -18.52 -80.95
N GLN A 965 14.28 -17.57 -80.07
CA GLN A 965 15.55 -17.47 -79.36
C GLN A 965 15.35 -17.26 -77.86
N ALA A 966 16.23 -17.84 -77.04
CA ALA A 966 16.22 -17.63 -75.59
C ALA A 966 17.18 -16.50 -75.20
N PRO A 967 16.69 -15.39 -74.61
CA PRO A 967 17.54 -14.31 -74.17
C PRO A 967 18.41 -14.72 -72.97
N VAL A 968 19.64 -14.24 -72.95
CA VAL A 968 20.55 -14.31 -71.80
C VAL A 968 20.93 -12.90 -71.40
N LEU A 969 20.55 -12.51 -70.18
CA LEU A 969 21.03 -11.30 -69.53
C LEU A 969 22.36 -11.60 -68.83
N ASN A 970 23.41 -10.85 -69.19
CA ASN A 970 24.65 -10.83 -68.43
C ASN A 970 24.48 -9.89 -67.23
N LEU A 971 24.65 -10.39 -66.01
CA LEU A 971 24.35 -9.66 -64.76
C LEU A 971 25.47 -8.70 -64.33
N SER A 972 26.65 -8.75 -64.95
CA SER A 972 27.75 -7.82 -64.70
C SER A 972 27.70 -6.59 -65.62
N THR A 973 27.26 -6.77 -66.87
CA THR A 973 27.17 -5.70 -67.89
C THR A 973 25.75 -5.20 -68.12
N PHE A 974 24.75 -5.93 -67.66
CA PHE A 974 23.32 -5.67 -67.86
C PHE A 974 22.89 -5.63 -69.35
N THR A 975 23.58 -6.40 -70.19
CA THR A 975 23.30 -6.54 -71.63
C THR A 975 22.64 -7.87 -71.96
N PHE A 976 21.75 -7.87 -72.96
CA PHE A 976 21.09 -9.07 -73.48
C PHE A 976 21.85 -9.66 -74.67
N SER A 977 21.87 -11.00 -74.75
CA SER A 977 22.43 -11.78 -75.86
C SER A 977 21.51 -12.94 -76.23
N TYR A 978 21.70 -13.50 -77.43
CA TYR A 978 20.75 -14.46 -78.05
C TYR A 978 21.43 -15.75 -78.57
N PRO A 979 22.21 -16.48 -77.74
CA PRO A 979 23.02 -17.60 -78.23
C PRO A 979 22.23 -18.88 -78.56
N PHE A 980 21.01 -19.05 -78.01
CA PHE A 980 20.21 -20.26 -78.18
C PHE A 980 19.03 -20.03 -79.13
N ALA A 981 18.91 -20.84 -80.18
CA ALA A 981 17.82 -20.76 -81.17
C ALA A 981 17.08 -22.11 -81.31
N PHE A 982 15.77 -22.06 -81.54
CA PHE A 982 14.89 -23.24 -81.66
C PHE A 982 13.67 -22.96 -82.56
N SER A 983 13.10 -24.03 -83.14
CA SER A 983 12.09 -23.96 -84.21
C SER A 983 10.63 -23.94 -83.75
N TYR A 984 10.36 -23.77 -82.45
CA TYR A 984 9.02 -23.86 -81.85
C TYR A 984 8.82 -22.74 -80.84
N SER A 985 7.57 -22.35 -80.54
CA SER A 985 7.33 -21.33 -79.51
C SER A 985 7.82 -21.80 -78.15
N ALA A 986 8.44 -20.88 -77.39
CA ALA A 986 8.73 -21.11 -75.98
C ALA A 986 7.44 -21.29 -75.17
N ALA A 987 7.47 -22.15 -74.16
CA ALA A 987 6.41 -22.34 -73.18
C ALA A 987 6.77 -21.67 -71.83
N TYR A 988 5.88 -21.82 -70.85
CA TYR A 988 5.98 -21.27 -69.50
C TYR A 988 7.02 -21.97 -68.60
N ALA A 989 8.05 -22.61 -69.17
CA ALA A 989 9.06 -23.36 -68.42
C ALA A 989 10.48 -23.10 -68.98
N ILE A 990 11.41 -22.77 -68.09
CA ILE A 990 12.86 -22.79 -68.33
C ILE A 990 13.54 -23.27 -67.04
N GLY A 991 14.64 -24.00 -67.18
CA GLY A 991 15.41 -24.51 -66.06
C GLY A 991 16.85 -24.77 -66.45
N ILE A 992 17.68 -25.08 -65.45
CA ILE A 992 19.09 -25.37 -65.61
C ILE A 992 19.49 -26.52 -64.68
N ASN A 993 20.46 -27.34 -65.06
CA ASN A 993 20.99 -28.40 -64.21
C ASN A 993 21.90 -27.82 -63.09
N PRO A 994 22.19 -28.58 -62.01
CA PRO A 994 22.89 -28.05 -60.83
C PRO A 994 24.34 -27.61 -61.09
N THR A 995 24.96 -28.12 -62.17
CA THR A 995 26.31 -27.72 -62.61
C THR A 995 26.32 -26.51 -63.54
N GLY A 996 25.15 -26.02 -63.97
CA GLY A 996 25.00 -24.93 -64.93
C GLY A 996 25.24 -25.31 -66.40
N SER A 997 25.73 -26.52 -66.70
CA SER A 997 26.15 -26.92 -68.06
C SER A 997 25.01 -27.20 -69.05
N ARG A 998 23.77 -27.42 -68.59
CA ARG A 998 22.61 -27.74 -69.43
C ARG A 998 21.41 -26.87 -69.07
N MET A 999 20.87 -26.19 -70.07
CA MET A 999 19.62 -25.42 -69.97
C MET A 999 18.50 -26.19 -70.68
N PHE A 1000 17.30 -26.12 -70.12
CA PHE A 1000 16.08 -26.76 -70.62
C PHE A 1000 15.02 -25.70 -70.90
N ILE A 1001 14.39 -25.74 -72.07
CA ILE A 1001 13.32 -24.79 -72.47
C ILE A 1001 12.09 -25.57 -72.88
N GLY A 1002 10.98 -25.36 -72.17
CA GLY A 1002 9.68 -25.93 -72.50
C GLY A 1002 9.20 -25.46 -73.87
N LEU A 1003 8.62 -26.36 -74.66
CA LEU A 1003 8.12 -26.08 -76.01
C LEU A 1003 6.60 -26.06 -76.06
N LEU A 1004 6.04 -25.09 -76.76
CA LEU A 1004 4.63 -25.02 -77.14
C LEU A 1004 4.52 -25.31 -78.65
N ALA A 1005 4.41 -26.60 -78.97
CA ALA A 1005 4.48 -27.11 -80.34
C ALA A 1005 3.20 -27.88 -80.71
N SER A 1006 2.22 -27.14 -81.26
CA SER A 1006 0.89 -27.61 -81.65
C SER A 1006 0.94 -28.88 -82.51
N GLY A 1007 0.34 -29.96 -82.03
CA GLY A 1007 0.27 -31.24 -82.76
C GLY A 1007 1.54 -32.10 -82.71
N SER A 1008 2.55 -31.71 -81.92
CA SER A 1008 3.76 -32.53 -81.67
C SER A 1008 3.74 -33.20 -80.29
N SER A 1009 4.59 -34.21 -80.12
CA SER A 1009 4.87 -34.88 -78.84
C SER A 1009 6.17 -34.39 -78.18
N LEU A 1010 6.56 -33.13 -78.37
CA LEU A 1010 7.78 -32.56 -77.77
C LEU A 1010 7.47 -31.76 -76.50
N ALA A 1011 8.20 -32.04 -75.41
CA ALA A 1011 8.03 -31.35 -74.12
C ALA A 1011 9.01 -30.18 -73.97
N PHE A 1012 10.31 -30.40 -74.21
CA PHE A 1012 11.35 -29.38 -74.07
C PHE A 1012 12.59 -29.61 -74.95
N SER A 1013 13.29 -28.53 -75.28
CA SER A 1013 14.65 -28.53 -75.86
C SER A 1013 15.72 -28.53 -74.79
N VAL A 1014 16.88 -29.11 -75.10
CA VAL A 1014 18.09 -29.13 -74.26
C VAL A 1014 19.23 -28.41 -74.99
N PHE A 1015 19.93 -27.53 -74.27
CA PHE A 1015 21.05 -26.73 -74.78
C PHE A 1015 22.31 -26.89 -73.91
N ASP A 1016 23.48 -26.83 -74.55
CA ASP A 1016 24.78 -26.70 -73.88
C ASP A 1016 25.05 -25.22 -73.60
N THR A 1017 25.13 -24.84 -72.32
CA THR A 1017 25.15 -23.43 -71.91
C THR A 1017 26.47 -22.73 -72.23
N THR A 1018 27.57 -23.46 -72.39
CA THR A 1018 28.91 -22.90 -72.65
C THR A 1018 29.09 -22.58 -74.14
N SER A 1019 28.63 -23.46 -75.02
CA SER A 1019 28.79 -23.35 -76.48
C SER A 1019 27.61 -22.70 -77.20
N GLY A 1020 26.49 -22.48 -76.51
CA GLY A 1020 25.23 -22.01 -77.10
C GLY A 1020 24.48 -23.08 -77.92
N GLN A 1021 25.07 -24.26 -78.11
CA GLN A 1021 24.57 -25.23 -79.08
C GLN A 1021 23.32 -25.97 -78.59
N TYR A 1022 22.39 -26.17 -79.53
CA TYR A 1022 21.30 -27.13 -79.39
C TYR A 1022 21.87 -28.55 -79.23
N VAL A 1023 21.37 -29.29 -78.25
CA VAL A 1023 21.78 -30.68 -78.00
C VAL A 1023 20.73 -31.64 -78.57
N THR A 1024 19.47 -31.52 -78.14
CA THR A 1024 18.37 -32.42 -78.52
C THR A 1024 17.01 -31.90 -78.00
N ASN A 1025 15.91 -32.58 -78.38
CA ASN A 1025 14.56 -32.38 -77.82
C ASN A 1025 14.12 -33.66 -77.09
N PHE A 1026 13.49 -33.53 -75.93
CA PHE A 1026 12.87 -34.65 -75.23
C PHE A 1026 11.36 -34.69 -75.45
N GLY A 1027 10.83 -35.90 -75.68
CA GLY A 1027 9.44 -36.14 -76.05
C GLY A 1027 8.53 -36.41 -74.85
N GLY A 1028 7.37 -35.75 -74.82
CA GLY A 1028 6.38 -35.88 -73.75
C GLY A 1028 5.22 -34.90 -73.90
N THR A 1029 4.73 -34.37 -72.78
CA THR A 1029 3.59 -33.46 -72.76
C THR A 1029 4.01 -32.03 -73.17
N ALA A 1030 3.50 -31.56 -74.31
CA ALA A 1030 3.78 -30.22 -74.82
C ALA A 1030 3.19 -29.11 -73.92
N GLY A 1031 3.88 -27.96 -73.86
CA GLY A 1031 3.48 -26.79 -73.08
C GLY A 1031 3.68 -26.89 -71.56
N PRO A 1032 4.82 -27.39 -71.02
CA PRO A 1032 5.04 -27.45 -69.59
C PRO A 1032 5.04 -26.06 -68.91
N ARG A 1033 4.65 -26.05 -67.63
CA ARG A 1033 4.47 -24.89 -66.75
C ARG A 1033 5.64 -24.63 -65.81
N SER A 1034 6.46 -25.65 -65.55
CA SER A 1034 7.72 -25.55 -64.83
C SER A 1034 8.61 -26.76 -65.17
N ILE A 1035 9.92 -26.62 -64.92
CA ILE A 1035 10.94 -27.64 -65.21
C ILE A 1035 12.14 -27.49 -64.24
N VAL A 1036 12.47 -28.54 -63.49
CA VAL A 1036 13.62 -28.57 -62.57
C VAL A 1036 14.36 -29.91 -62.66
N THR A 1037 15.54 -30.01 -62.07
CA THR A 1037 16.27 -31.27 -61.87
C THR A 1037 16.27 -31.69 -60.40
N ASN A 1038 16.54 -32.97 -60.10
CA ASN A 1038 17.00 -33.31 -58.76
C ASN A 1038 18.41 -32.72 -58.48
N PRO A 1039 18.80 -32.54 -57.20
CA PRO A 1039 20.10 -31.95 -56.81
C PRO A 1039 21.33 -32.68 -57.36
N GLN A 1040 21.21 -33.99 -57.56
CA GLN A 1040 22.25 -34.85 -58.10
C GLN A 1040 22.43 -34.64 -59.61
N GLY A 1041 21.50 -33.94 -60.28
CA GLY A 1041 21.54 -33.68 -61.71
C GLY A 1041 21.40 -34.95 -62.56
N THR A 1042 20.70 -35.97 -62.07
CA THR A 1042 20.48 -37.23 -62.79
C THR A 1042 19.12 -37.30 -63.48
N ALA A 1043 18.14 -36.54 -62.97
CA ALA A 1043 16.76 -36.51 -63.46
C ALA A 1043 16.27 -35.08 -63.76
N ILE A 1044 15.31 -34.97 -64.69
CA ILE A 1044 14.52 -33.77 -64.97
C ILE A 1044 13.05 -34.08 -64.66
N PHE A 1045 12.35 -33.11 -64.08
CA PHE A 1045 10.91 -33.14 -63.83
C PHE A 1045 10.24 -31.96 -64.52
N THR A 1046 9.11 -32.22 -65.20
CA THR A 1046 8.24 -31.18 -65.77
C THR A 1046 6.82 -31.31 -65.24
N THR A 1047 6.09 -30.20 -65.15
CA THR A 1047 4.65 -30.22 -64.78
C THR A 1047 3.78 -29.38 -65.71
N GLY A 1048 2.47 -29.56 -65.60
CA GLY A 1048 1.42 -28.95 -66.41
C GLY A 1048 0.12 -29.69 -66.15
N TYR A 1049 -0.54 -30.19 -67.20
CA TYR A 1049 -1.60 -31.21 -67.03
C TYR A 1049 -1.06 -32.56 -66.56
N ASN A 1050 0.18 -32.88 -66.92
CA ASN A 1050 0.89 -34.07 -66.45
C ASN A 1050 2.16 -33.64 -65.70
N THR A 1051 2.54 -34.39 -64.67
CA THR A 1051 3.88 -34.36 -64.09
C THR A 1051 4.68 -35.53 -64.67
N GLU A 1052 5.84 -35.25 -65.24
CA GLU A 1052 6.64 -36.23 -65.99
C GLU A 1052 8.09 -36.23 -65.51
N ARG A 1053 8.73 -37.41 -65.52
CA ARG A 1053 10.13 -37.62 -65.10
C ARG A 1053 10.96 -38.13 -66.26
N TYR A 1054 12.18 -37.62 -66.41
CA TYR A 1054 13.13 -37.95 -67.47
C TYR A 1054 14.52 -38.20 -66.89
N THR A 1055 15.26 -39.17 -67.44
CA THR A 1055 16.70 -39.34 -67.16
C THR A 1055 17.51 -38.30 -67.94
N LEU A 1056 18.33 -37.48 -67.27
CA LEU A 1056 19.03 -36.34 -67.91
C LEU A 1056 19.98 -36.78 -69.03
N SER A 1057 20.71 -37.89 -68.84
CA SER A 1057 21.77 -38.34 -69.75
C SER A 1057 21.26 -38.97 -71.05
N SER A 1058 20.04 -39.54 -71.04
CA SER A 1058 19.48 -40.28 -72.18
C SER A 1058 18.21 -39.65 -72.77
N GLY A 1059 17.53 -38.76 -72.04
CA GLY A 1059 16.25 -38.17 -72.44
C GLY A 1059 15.05 -39.10 -72.36
N VAL A 1060 15.23 -40.32 -71.84
CA VAL A 1060 14.13 -41.28 -71.67
C VAL A 1060 13.18 -40.76 -70.59
N ARG A 1061 11.93 -40.52 -70.97
CA ARG A 1061 10.82 -40.26 -70.04
C ARG A 1061 10.47 -41.57 -69.32
N THR A 1062 10.75 -41.64 -68.02
CA THR A 1062 10.56 -42.86 -67.21
C THR A 1062 9.17 -42.94 -66.59
N HIS A 1063 8.58 -41.79 -66.22
CA HIS A 1063 7.28 -41.73 -65.56
C HIS A 1063 6.38 -40.61 -66.11
N THR A 1064 5.07 -40.76 -65.95
CA THR A 1064 4.05 -39.76 -66.29
C THR A 1064 2.85 -39.93 -65.36
N VAL A 1065 2.47 -38.86 -64.66
CA VAL A 1065 1.32 -38.80 -63.75
C VAL A 1065 0.37 -37.71 -64.23
N VAL A 1066 -0.94 -37.98 -64.26
CA VAL A 1066 -1.96 -37.00 -64.65
C VAL A 1066 -2.38 -36.20 -63.42
N ASN A 1067 -2.22 -34.87 -63.47
CA ASN A 1067 -2.48 -33.99 -62.32
C ASN A 1067 -3.97 -33.68 -62.10
N GLY A 1068 -4.85 -34.05 -63.04
CA GLY A 1068 -6.29 -33.75 -63.03
C GLY A 1068 -6.64 -32.30 -63.41
N ALA A 1069 -5.79 -31.34 -63.08
CA ALA A 1069 -5.85 -29.96 -63.55
C ALA A 1069 -4.43 -29.43 -63.87
N VAL A 1070 -4.33 -28.18 -64.33
CA VAL A 1070 -3.04 -27.54 -64.59
C VAL A 1070 -2.32 -27.28 -63.27
N ALA A 1071 -1.18 -27.93 -63.07
CA ALA A 1071 -0.18 -27.53 -62.09
C ALA A 1071 0.66 -26.36 -62.60
N GLN A 1072 1.03 -25.44 -61.71
CA GLN A 1072 1.70 -24.19 -62.06
C GLN A 1072 3.20 -24.25 -61.78
N GLU A 1073 3.59 -24.79 -60.64
CA GLU A 1073 4.98 -24.90 -60.20
C GLU A 1073 5.30 -26.33 -59.74
N LEU A 1074 6.59 -26.67 -59.81
CA LEU A 1074 7.14 -27.84 -59.19
C LEU A 1074 8.48 -27.46 -58.55
N ALA A 1075 8.74 -27.96 -57.34
CA ALA A 1075 10.01 -27.76 -56.65
C ALA A 1075 10.49 -29.09 -56.08
N HIS A 1076 11.81 -29.27 -56.07
CA HIS A 1076 12.46 -30.48 -55.57
C HIS A 1076 13.29 -30.14 -54.32
N THR A 1077 13.38 -31.07 -53.37
CA THR A 1077 14.22 -30.90 -52.18
C THR A 1077 15.70 -30.81 -52.54
N GLY A 1078 16.50 -30.17 -51.67
CA GLY A 1078 17.95 -29.96 -51.82
C GLY A 1078 18.79 -31.22 -51.61
N PHE A 1079 20.10 -31.16 -51.91
CA PHE A 1079 21.00 -32.32 -51.92
C PHE A 1079 21.08 -33.04 -50.56
N ASP A 1080 21.15 -32.26 -49.48
CA ASP A 1080 21.29 -32.75 -48.10
C ASP A 1080 19.93 -32.82 -47.36
N ALA A 1081 18.80 -32.81 -48.09
CA ALA A 1081 17.48 -32.91 -47.48
C ALA A 1081 17.23 -34.31 -46.90
N PRO A 1082 16.48 -34.43 -45.78
CA PRO A 1082 16.26 -35.73 -45.12
C PRO A 1082 15.41 -36.71 -45.94
N LEU A 1083 14.73 -36.23 -47.00
CA LEU A 1083 13.87 -37.00 -47.91
C LEU A 1083 14.00 -36.43 -49.34
N GLU A 1084 14.14 -37.29 -50.35
CA GLU A 1084 14.09 -36.85 -51.76
C GLU A 1084 12.62 -36.69 -52.17
N ARG A 1085 12.17 -35.45 -52.39
CA ARG A 1085 10.76 -35.13 -52.65
C ARG A 1085 10.59 -34.13 -53.77
N LEU A 1086 9.55 -34.34 -54.56
CA LEU A 1086 9.01 -33.35 -55.49
C LEU A 1086 7.65 -32.86 -54.99
N TYR A 1087 7.52 -31.56 -54.77
CA TYR A 1087 6.27 -30.88 -54.41
C TYR A 1087 5.72 -30.20 -55.68
N VAL A 1088 4.41 -30.33 -55.95
CA VAL A 1088 3.77 -29.88 -57.21
C VAL A 1088 2.48 -29.11 -56.90
N SER A 1089 2.39 -27.83 -57.32
CA SER A 1089 1.23 -26.97 -57.01
C SER A 1089 0.11 -27.10 -58.04
N VAL A 1090 -0.87 -27.95 -57.74
CA VAL A 1090 -2.02 -28.24 -58.62
C VAL A 1090 -3.11 -27.19 -58.40
N SER A 1091 -2.87 -25.99 -58.95
CA SER A 1091 -3.64 -24.80 -58.63
C SER A 1091 -5.15 -24.94 -58.90
N GLY A 1092 -5.51 -25.56 -60.03
CA GLY A 1092 -6.91 -25.81 -60.40
C GLY A 1092 -7.66 -26.81 -59.52
N LEU A 1093 -6.98 -27.47 -58.56
CA LEU A 1093 -7.57 -28.36 -57.55
C LEU A 1093 -7.24 -27.92 -56.12
N ASN A 1094 -6.75 -26.69 -55.90
CA ASN A 1094 -6.53 -26.10 -54.58
C ASN A 1094 -5.69 -26.98 -53.62
N LYS A 1095 -4.68 -27.67 -54.18
CA LYS A 1095 -3.83 -28.64 -53.48
C LYS A 1095 -2.37 -28.59 -53.90
N LEU A 1096 -1.51 -29.07 -53.02
CA LEU A 1096 -0.09 -29.34 -53.27
C LEU A 1096 0.12 -30.86 -53.22
N ASP A 1097 0.57 -31.47 -54.32
CA ASP A 1097 0.86 -32.91 -54.36
C ASP A 1097 2.33 -33.17 -54.02
N ILE A 1098 2.57 -34.21 -53.23
CA ILE A 1098 3.90 -34.64 -52.79
C ILE A 1098 4.21 -36.00 -53.42
N TYR A 1099 5.39 -36.11 -54.04
CA TYR A 1099 5.91 -37.33 -54.65
C TYR A 1099 7.28 -37.70 -54.05
N ASN A 1100 7.52 -39.00 -53.88
CA ASN A 1100 8.86 -39.55 -53.69
C ASN A 1100 9.55 -39.65 -55.07
N THR A 1101 10.82 -39.24 -55.12
CA THR A 1101 11.68 -39.27 -56.31
C THR A 1101 12.94 -40.14 -56.14
N GLU A 1102 13.14 -40.71 -54.96
CA GLU A 1102 14.20 -41.67 -54.64
C GLU A 1102 14.21 -42.85 -55.63
N ASN A 1103 15.38 -43.47 -55.83
CA ASN A 1103 15.55 -44.74 -56.57
C ASN A 1103 14.92 -44.74 -57.98
N ASP A 1104 15.11 -43.64 -58.72
CA ASP A 1104 14.60 -43.41 -60.08
C ASP A 1104 13.06 -43.26 -60.22
N SER A 1105 12.33 -43.15 -59.10
CA SER A 1105 10.87 -43.16 -59.08
C SER A 1105 10.20 -41.79 -59.33
N LEU A 1106 8.89 -41.81 -59.55
CA LEU A 1106 7.98 -40.68 -59.36
C LEU A 1106 6.67 -41.23 -58.75
N THR A 1107 6.66 -41.46 -57.44
CA THR A 1107 5.55 -42.13 -56.75
C THR A 1107 4.78 -41.16 -55.86
N PHE A 1108 3.45 -41.11 -56.00
CA PHE A 1108 2.59 -40.22 -55.22
C PHE A 1108 2.53 -40.65 -53.75
N ILE A 1109 2.70 -39.68 -52.84
CA ILE A 1109 2.58 -39.89 -51.39
C ILE A 1109 1.22 -39.39 -50.91
N LYS A 1110 0.96 -38.08 -51.02
CA LYS A 1110 -0.28 -37.44 -50.56
C LYS A 1110 -0.48 -36.05 -51.18
N SER A 1111 -1.69 -35.51 -51.01
CA SER A 1111 -2.04 -34.12 -51.32
C SER A 1111 -2.21 -33.33 -50.02
N LEU A 1112 -1.59 -32.16 -49.91
CA LEU A 1112 -1.95 -31.14 -48.91
C LEU A 1112 -3.08 -30.29 -49.50
N THR A 1113 -4.24 -30.31 -48.84
CA THR A 1113 -5.46 -29.61 -49.28
C THR A 1113 -5.75 -28.41 -48.37
N GLY A 1114 -6.78 -27.62 -48.69
CA GLY A 1114 -7.07 -26.37 -47.96
C GLY A 1114 -6.09 -25.23 -48.29
N LEU A 1115 -5.63 -25.20 -49.55
CA LEU A 1115 -4.88 -24.11 -50.15
C LEU A 1115 -5.78 -23.35 -51.14
N SER A 1116 -5.49 -22.08 -51.42
CA SER A 1116 -6.26 -21.21 -52.31
C SER A 1116 -5.38 -20.69 -53.45
N ASP A 1117 -5.57 -21.28 -54.64
CA ASP A 1117 -4.73 -21.07 -55.83
C ASP A 1117 -3.21 -21.18 -55.53
N PRO A 1118 -2.71 -22.35 -55.10
CA PRO A 1118 -1.30 -22.53 -54.78
C PRO A 1118 -0.39 -22.31 -56.00
N ARG A 1119 0.67 -21.51 -55.84
CA ARG A 1119 1.64 -21.15 -56.91
C ARG A 1119 3.07 -21.58 -56.58
N GLY A 1120 3.95 -20.64 -56.20
CA GLY A 1120 5.36 -20.91 -55.95
C GLY A 1120 5.56 -21.80 -54.73
N ILE A 1121 6.67 -22.53 -54.76
CA ILE A 1121 7.12 -23.44 -53.71
C ILE A 1121 8.60 -23.16 -53.47
N ALA A 1122 9.01 -23.01 -52.21
CA ALA A 1122 10.41 -22.86 -51.84
C ALA A 1122 10.76 -23.76 -50.65
N PHE A 1123 11.91 -24.42 -50.69
CA PHE A 1123 12.45 -25.18 -49.56
C PHE A 1123 13.43 -24.30 -48.77
N HIS A 1124 13.42 -24.42 -47.44
CA HIS A 1124 14.45 -23.86 -46.58
C HIS A 1124 15.75 -24.65 -46.79
N PRO A 1125 16.94 -24.02 -46.90
CA PRO A 1125 18.18 -24.74 -47.25
C PRO A 1125 18.68 -25.71 -46.17
N THR A 1126 18.46 -25.40 -44.88
CA THR A 1126 19.08 -26.11 -43.73
C THR A 1126 18.08 -26.66 -42.71
N ARG A 1127 16.84 -26.17 -42.65
CA ARG A 1127 15.77 -26.67 -41.77
C ARG A 1127 14.77 -27.48 -42.59
N PRO A 1128 14.09 -28.50 -42.02
CA PRO A 1128 13.09 -29.32 -42.71
C PRO A 1128 11.75 -28.57 -42.89
N LEU A 1129 11.80 -27.42 -43.56
CA LEU A 1129 10.66 -26.53 -43.80
C LEU A 1129 10.52 -26.24 -45.29
N ALA A 1130 9.28 -26.18 -45.76
CA ALA A 1130 8.93 -25.69 -47.09
C ALA A 1130 7.84 -24.62 -47.00
N TYR A 1131 7.75 -23.80 -48.04
CA TYR A 1131 6.81 -22.69 -48.14
C TYR A 1131 6.02 -22.79 -49.44
N VAL A 1132 4.71 -22.56 -49.40
CA VAL A 1132 3.84 -22.50 -50.59
C VAL A 1132 2.98 -21.24 -50.56
N SER A 1133 2.95 -20.50 -51.68
CA SER A 1133 2.16 -19.27 -51.79
C SER A 1133 0.72 -19.56 -52.21
N GLU A 1134 -0.26 -19.07 -51.46
CA GLU A 1134 -1.68 -19.10 -51.83
C GLU A 1134 -2.05 -17.78 -52.51
N LEU A 1135 -2.08 -17.76 -53.85
CA LEU A 1135 -2.26 -16.51 -54.62
C LEU A 1135 -3.62 -15.88 -54.36
N ALA A 1136 -4.69 -16.69 -54.31
CA ALA A 1136 -6.03 -16.21 -53.97
C ALA A 1136 -6.25 -16.07 -52.45
N GLY A 1137 -5.33 -16.60 -51.64
CA GLY A 1137 -5.37 -16.55 -50.17
C GLY A 1137 -4.60 -15.39 -49.54
N ASN A 1138 -3.85 -14.59 -50.31
CA ASN A 1138 -3.01 -13.47 -49.84
C ASN A 1138 -2.03 -13.84 -48.70
N ARG A 1139 -1.58 -15.10 -48.69
CA ARG A 1139 -0.76 -15.70 -47.62
C ARG A 1139 0.25 -16.70 -48.16
N VAL A 1140 1.27 -16.99 -47.36
CA VAL A 1140 2.19 -18.11 -47.57
C VAL A 1140 1.97 -19.13 -46.45
N ARG A 1141 1.95 -20.42 -46.77
CA ARG A 1141 1.84 -21.50 -45.78
C ARG A 1141 3.18 -22.12 -45.52
N VAL A 1142 3.43 -22.44 -44.26
CA VAL A 1142 4.62 -23.16 -43.78
C VAL A 1142 4.27 -24.65 -43.70
N ILE A 1143 5.13 -25.48 -44.28
CA ILE A 1143 5.04 -26.93 -44.31
C ILE A 1143 6.22 -27.50 -43.52
N ASP A 1144 5.97 -28.37 -42.55
CA ASP A 1144 7.01 -29.22 -41.95
C ASP A 1144 7.25 -30.41 -42.87
N MET A 1145 8.51 -30.66 -43.23
CA MET A 1145 8.89 -31.70 -44.20
C MET A 1145 9.03 -33.10 -43.59
N ASN A 1146 9.11 -33.23 -42.26
CA ASN A 1146 9.27 -34.54 -41.60
C ASN A 1146 7.93 -35.26 -41.48
N SER A 1147 6.89 -34.52 -41.09
CA SER A 1147 5.49 -34.93 -41.08
C SER A 1147 4.83 -34.75 -42.46
N GLU A 1148 5.40 -33.90 -43.32
CA GLU A 1148 4.80 -33.42 -44.56
C GLU A 1148 3.40 -32.80 -44.28
N THR A 1149 3.31 -31.81 -43.38
CA THR A 1149 2.04 -31.17 -42.97
C THR A 1149 2.09 -29.64 -42.94
N LEU A 1150 0.93 -28.99 -43.08
CA LEU A 1150 0.78 -27.52 -43.02
C LEU A 1150 0.77 -27.05 -41.55
N ILE A 1151 1.91 -26.55 -41.06
CA ILE A 1151 2.11 -26.17 -39.65
C ILE A 1151 1.92 -24.68 -39.36
N GLY A 1152 1.89 -23.81 -40.37
CA GLY A 1152 1.88 -22.36 -40.15
C GLY A 1152 1.36 -21.54 -41.34
N THR A 1153 1.12 -20.25 -41.08
CA THR A 1153 0.65 -19.27 -42.06
C THR A 1153 1.35 -17.93 -41.83
N ILE A 1154 1.86 -17.34 -42.90
CA ILE A 1154 2.43 -15.99 -42.94
C ILE A 1154 1.50 -15.12 -43.78
N ASN A 1155 1.08 -13.98 -43.22
CA ASN A 1155 0.10 -13.06 -43.82
C ASN A 1155 0.78 -11.75 -44.25
N GLY A 1156 0.01 -10.83 -44.87
CA GLY A 1156 0.51 -9.51 -45.28
C GLY A 1156 1.02 -9.44 -46.73
N PHE A 1157 0.63 -10.40 -47.57
CA PHE A 1157 0.98 -10.43 -48.99
C PHE A 1157 -0.19 -10.03 -49.89
N ASP A 1158 0.10 -9.72 -51.15
CA ASP A 1158 -0.89 -9.35 -52.17
C ASP A 1158 -0.64 -10.17 -53.44
N GLN A 1159 -1.50 -11.17 -53.65
CA GLN A 1159 -1.37 -12.22 -54.68
C GLN A 1159 0.05 -12.83 -54.69
N PRO A 1160 0.52 -13.43 -53.57
CA PRO A 1160 1.86 -14.00 -53.47
C PRO A 1160 2.04 -15.14 -54.50
N ASN A 1161 3.18 -15.14 -55.19
CA ASN A 1161 3.38 -16.00 -56.36
C ASN A 1161 4.77 -16.65 -56.39
N GLY A 1162 5.81 -15.90 -56.79
CA GLY A 1162 7.19 -16.39 -56.73
C GLY A 1162 7.71 -16.43 -55.29
N LEU A 1163 8.34 -17.55 -54.90
CA LEU A 1163 9.01 -17.75 -53.61
C LEU A 1163 10.47 -18.14 -53.82
N ALA A 1164 11.38 -17.64 -52.97
CA ALA A 1164 12.73 -18.17 -52.83
C ALA A 1164 13.32 -17.89 -51.44
N CYS A 1165 13.95 -18.89 -50.83
CA CYS A 1165 14.72 -18.73 -49.60
C CYS A 1165 16.15 -18.26 -49.92
N THR A 1166 16.75 -17.43 -49.08
CA THR A 1166 18.18 -17.10 -49.18
C THR A 1166 19.05 -18.32 -48.82
N PRO A 1167 20.27 -18.49 -49.39
CA PRO A 1167 21.11 -19.67 -49.15
C PRO A 1167 21.57 -19.87 -47.70
N ASP A 1168 21.61 -18.80 -46.91
CA ASP A 1168 21.89 -18.83 -45.46
C ASP A 1168 20.67 -19.30 -44.62
N GLY A 1169 19.48 -19.38 -45.23
CA GLY A 1169 18.24 -19.75 -44.58
C GLY A 1169 17.63 -18.68 -43.69
N GLN A 1170 18.12 -17.43 -43.70
CA GLN A 1170 17.60 -16.36 -42.84
C GLN A 1170 16.32 -15.70 -43.36
N TYR A 1171 16.12 -15.69 -44.70
CA TYR A 1171 15.02 -14.93 -45.31
C TYR A 1171 14.26 -15.72 -46.37
N LEU A 1172 12.93 -15.57 -46.36
CA LEU A 1172 12.06 -15.91 -47.49
C LEU A 1172 11.72 -14.62 -48.27
N LEU A 1173 11.94 -14.62 -49.58
CA LEU A 1173 11.53 -13.54 -50.47
C LEU A 1173 10.25 -13.96 -51.21
N VAL A 1174 9.23 -13.09 -51.14
CA VAL A 1174 7.87 -13.35 -51.62
C VAL A 1174 7.46 -12.28 -52.63
N CYS A 1175 7.21 -12.67 -53.88
CA CYS A 1175 6.73 -11.77 -54.92
C CYS A 1175 5.23 -11.48 -54.75
N ASN A 1176 4.88 -10.24 -54.44
CA ASN A 1176 3.48 -9.78 -54.39
C ASN A 1176 2.99 -9.46 -55.80
N SER A 1177 2.48 -10.47 -56.51
CA SER A 1177 2.11 -10.33 -57.92
C SER A 1177 0.91 -9.43 -58.16
N GLY A 1178 0.21 -9.00 -57.10
CA GLY A 1178 -0.86 -8.00 -57.15
C GLY A 1178 -0.33 -6.58 -57.39
N ASN A 1179 0.87 -6.26 -56.90
CA ASN A 1179 1.45 -4.91 -56.93
C ASN A 1179 2.88 -4.87 -57.53
N THR A 1180 3.78 -4.07 -56.95
CA THR A 1180 5.12 -3.75 -57.43
C THR A 1180 6.21 -4.11 -56.41
N THR A 1181 5.99 -5.08 -55.51
CA THR A 1181 6.92 -5.38 -54.40
C THR A 1181 7.32 -6.85 -54.28
N VAL A 1182 8.52 -7.07 -53.76
CA VAL A 1182 8.95 -8.33 -53.14
C VAL A 1182 9.02 -8.10 -51.63
N ALA A 1183 8.21 -8.80 -50.85
CA ALA A 1183 8.32 -8.81 -49.40
C ALA A 1183 9.51 -9.70 -48.98
N VAL A 1184 10.25 -9.27 -47.97
CA VAL A 1184 11.32 -10.04 -47.33
C VAL A 1184 10.83 -10.43 -45.94
N VAL A 1185 10.82 -11.72 -45.63
CA VAL A 1185 10.33 -12.30 -44.38
C VAL A 1185 11.51 -12.92 -43.63
N SER A 1186 11.61 -12.72 -42.31
CA SER A 1186 12.54 -13.45 -41.44
C SER A 1186 11.98 -14.86 -41.17
N ILE A 1187 12.80 -15.93 -41.18
CA ILE A 1187 12.30 -17.33 -41.08
C ILE A 1187 13.07 -18.23 -40.09
#